data_AF-A0A7C5X2D0-F1
#
_entry.id   AF-A0A7C5X2D0-F1
#
_cell.length_a   1.000
_cell.length_b   1.000
_cell.length_c   1.000
_cell.angle_alpha   90.00
_cell.angle_beta   90.00
_cell.angle_gamma   90.00
#
_symmetry.space_group_name_H-M   'P 1'
#
loop_
_entity.id
_entity.type
_entity.pdbx_description
1 polymer ?
#
loop_
_entity_poly.entity_id
_entity_poly.type
_entity_poly.pdbx_seq_one_letter_code
_entity_poly.pdbx_strand_id
1 'polypeptide(L)'
;MWFKKHNFKDKELGRLPLQVPILYNLWLLIHIKASEELLNEIESGLKKPKELLFLSGGEYPVKVEEVRRVRCDIKEFSKFNSMELVYNAYVPSLLKREIKSTEEGVNFHLSYFYKSTKPKVYNWIETTYLKKGTLIYKGKLYVDEEGYPVFLTPEIPQTETINLQQDYVIFYPNNWLTASACVGMLKVLEWKYKDFSKFVEGNKVKIDRRIWDEMPYLYAEYLCELNKQRFINMLNELRSHTGDAKEIGAEIYKVLINTNIKHNFYRNSYLTNNFKPEYKREIGNKFLEVFINLNKPIGELTDEEKNHIFEEVKTIVKQKFAEALGEEIGERDASGLTCSFCNHRKAIKFVEERNFTPLFASFNTMRNFFWDNIPICRECVVSLFFSCISFVSSGAQKQIFIYIPQNLEGTYRINIIRKLEEDIVSSLYSWMNKLVKYEIQKTEWMLESIYLVELEAPSDANDVRIYSFHIPDHIAKAIRTEIKSYPKELESIFSEFMFYINTGKSLYDFLLYLLSGFLRKKSYENLKDNTTDARIVNAGKNMKISERLLFFINFQEVLNMNEQRDYIKQAFRAGRELKSYYIKSEGNQKKLEELTYKLLEAIRRKDQGYFSQNLIKAYLRVEKEIPYFFVEVLNDKNFNMIAYAFLMGLNSELERKDNEEQANNEGENSESA
;
A
#
# COMPACT_ATOMS: atom_id res chain seq x y z
N MET A 1 2.41 -3.15 21.32
CA MET A 1 1.97 -4.28 22.16
C MET A 1 2.63 -5.53 21.61
N TRP A 2 3.42 -6.26 22.39
CA TRP A 2 4.19 -7.41 21.92
C TRP A 2 3.36 -8.69 22.05
N PHE A 3 3.17 -9.44 20.97
CA PHE A 3 2.64 -10.81 21.07
C PHE A 3 3.78 -11.79 21.33
N LYS A 4 3.60 -12.61 22.37
CA LYS A 4 4.52 -13.70 22.71
C LYS A 4 3.91 -14.98 22.17
N LYS A 5 4.62 -15.70 21.31
CA LYS A 5 4.24 -17.07 20.90
C LYS A 5 4.82 -18.01 21.94
N HIS A 6 3.96 -18.79 22.60
CA HIS A 6 4.44 -19.79 23.55
C HIS A 6 4.83 -21.05 22.79
N ASN A 7 6.10 -21.41 22.85
CA ASN A 7 6.56 -22.68 22.32
C ASN A 7 6.25 -23.76 23.36
N PHE A 8 5.18 -24.53 23.15
CA PHE A 8 4.77 -25.60 24.07
C PHE A 8 5.82 -26.70 24.24
N LYS A 9 6.70 -26.87 23.26
CA LYS A 9 7.75 -27.89 23.27
C LYS A 9 8.92 -27.49 24.15
N ASP A 10 9.32 -26.22 24.05
CA ASP A 10 10.54 -25.71 24.69
C ASP A 10 10.25 -24.83 25.92
N LYS A 11 8.97 -24.61 26.28
CA LYS A 11 8.50 -23.74 27.38
C LYS A 11 9.04 -22.30 27.34
N GLU A 12 9.57 -21.86 26.21
CA GLU A 12 10.07 -20.50 26.02
C GLU A 12 9.03 -19.59 25.34
N LEU A 13 9.13 -18.28 25.62
CA LEU A 13 8.29 -17.24 25.03
C LEU A 13 9.05 -16.59 23.88
N GLY A 14 8.73 -17.00 22.65
CA GLY A 14 9.26 -16.38 21.44
C GLY A 14 8.65 -14.99 21.24
N ARG A 15 9.48 -14.00 20.87
CA ARG A 15 9.02 -12.66 20.44
C ARG A 15 8.67 -12.70 18.95
N LEU A 16 7.43 -12.32 18.60
CA LEU A 16 7.03 -12.17 17.20
C LEU A 16 7.48 -10.80 16.65
N PRO A 17 7.75 -10.69 15.33
CA PRO A 17 8.01 -9.39 14.70
C PRO A 17 6.80 -8.45 14.83
N LEU A 18 7.10 -7.16 15.04
CA LEU A 18 6.17 -6.09 15.44
C LEU A 18 5.07 -5.71 14.43
N GLN A 19 5.03 -6.31 13.25
CA GLN A 19 4.15 -5.90 12.14
C GLN A 19 3.42 -7.07 11.48
N VAL A 20 2.89 -8.00 12.28
CA VAL A 20 1.83 -8.88 11.77
C VAL A 20 0.52 -8.05 11.80
N PRO A 21 -0.21 -7.91 10.68
CA PRO A 21 -1.50 -7.22 10.66
C PRO A 21 -2.40 -7.79 11.76
N ILE A 22 -2.80 -6.95 12.72
CA ILE A 22 -3.67 -7.40 13.80
C ILE A 22 -5.08 -7.55 13.22
N LEU A 23 -5.50 -8.79 12.99
CA LEU A 23 -6.89 -9.11 12.66
C LEU A 23 -7.72 -8.90 13.94
N TYR A 24 -8.46 -7.78 14.01
CA TYR A 24 -9.33 -7.44 15.13
C TYR A 24 -10.78 -7.40 14.67
N ASN A 25 -11.70 -8.01 15.44
CA ASN A 25 -13.12 -8.14 15.10
C ASN A 25 -13.40 -8.72 13.70
N LEU A 26 -12.62 -9.72 13.29
CA LEU A 26 -12.84 -10.44 12.03
C LEU A 26 -13.96 -11.47 12.19
N TRP A 27 -14.95 -11.40 11.31
CA TRP A 27 -16.01 -12.40 11.18
C TRP A 27 -15.79 -13.20 9.89
N LEU A 28 -15.83 -14.53 9.99
CA LEU A 28 -15.65 -15.42 8.86
C LEU A 28 -16.86 -16.33 8.71
N LEU A 29 -17.39 -16.40 7.50
CA LEU A 29 -18.35 -17.42 7.07
C LEU A 29 -17.60 -18.41 6.18
N ILE A 30 -17.62 -19.70 6.55
CA ILE A 30 -16.91 -20.76 5.85
C ILE A 30 -17.90 -21.86 5.46
N HIS A 31 -18.10 -22.03 4.16
CA HIS A 31 -18.87 -23.17 3.63
C HIS A 31 -17.94 -24.36 3.37
N ILE A 32 -18.32 -25.54 3.88
CA ILE A 32 -17.56 -26.78 3.71
C ILE A 32 -18.43 -27.80 2.98
N LYS A 33 -17.91 -28.39 1.91
CA LYS A 33 -18.52 -29.53 1.20
C LYS A 33 -17.62 -30.75 1.35
N ALA A 34 -18.15 -31.83 1.92
CA ALA A 34 -17.44 -33.10 2.12
C ALA A 34 -18.43 -34.28 2.19
N SER A 35 -17.92 -35.50 2.34
CA SER A 35 -18.74 -36.68 2.64
C SER A 35 -19.45 -36.53 3.98
N GLU A 36 -20.58 -37.22 4.16
CA GLU A 36 -21.38 -37.12 5.38
C GLU A 36 -20.60 -37.53 6.63
N GLU A 37 -19.77 -38.57 6.50
CA GLU A 37 -18.86 -39.04 7.55
C GLU A 37 -17.88 -37.93 7.99
N LEU A 38 -17.20 -37.29 7.04
CA LEU A 38 -16.23 -36.24 7.34
C LEU A 38 -16.91 -34.96 7.87
N LEU A 39 -18.09 -34.61 7.38
CA LEU A 39 -18.84 -33.48 7.91
C LEU A 39 -19.26 -33.72 9.37
N ASN A 40 -19.62 -34.95 9.74
CA ASN A 40 -19.91 -35.32 11.14
C ASN A 40 -18.68 -35.15 12.05
N GLU A 41 -17.51 -35.56 11.58
CA GLU A 41 -16.25 -35.38 12.32
C GLU A 41 -15.91 -33.89 12.51
N ILE A 42 -16.01 -33.09 11.44
CA ILE A 42 -15.74 -31.65 11.48
C ILE A 42 -16.73 -30.94 12.42
N GLU A 43 -18.03 -31.23 12.29
CA GLU A 43 -19.07 -30.64 13.11
C GLU A 43 -18.86 -30.94 14.61
N SER A 44 -18.55 -32.20 14.95
CA SER A 44 -18.22 -32.58 16.33
C SER A 44 -16.96 -31.87 16.82
N GLY A 45 -15.93 -31.76 15.99
CA GLY A 45 -14.67 -31.11 16.32
C GLY A 45 -14.81 -29.60 16.57
N LEU A 46 -15.66 -28.92 15.81
CA LEU A 46 -15.89 -27.48 15.95
C LEU A 46 -16.86 -27.14 17.10
N LYS A 47 -17.88 -27.97 17.35
CA LYS A 47 -18.83 -27.76 18.47
C LYS A 47 -18.22 -28.08 19.83
N LYS A 48 -17.28 -29.04 19.89
CA LYS A 48 -16.61 -29.47 21.12
C LYS A 48 -15.09 -29.59 20.88
N PRO A 49 -14.40 -28.46 20.67
CA PRO A 49 -12.97 -28.49 20.38
C PRO A 49 -12.19 -28.96 21.60
N LYS A 50 -11.27 -29.91 21.41
CA LYS A 50 -10.39 -30.43 22.48
C LYS A 50 -9.28 -29.45 22.86
N GLU A 51 -8.99 -28.50 21.96
CA GLU A 51 -7.95 -27.49 22.10
C GLU A 51 -8.53 -26.12 21.70
N LEU A 52 -7.85 -25.04 22.10
CA LEU A 52 -8.24 -23.71 21.63
C LEU A 52 -8.06 -23.63 20.11
N LEU A 53 -9.07 -23.14 19.39
CA LEU A 53 -9.02 -23.02 17.94
C LEU A 53 -8.27 -21.75 17.55
N PHE A 54 -7.43 -21.87 16.52
CA PHE A 54 -6.67 -20.76 15.98
C PHE A 54 -6.76 -20.72 14.46
N LEU A 55 -6.68 -19.52 13.90
CA LEU A 55 -6.31 -19.33 12.49
C LEU A 55 -4.79 -19.19 12.38
N SER A 56 -4.24 -19.59 11.22
CA SER A 56 -2.80 -19.61 10.94
C SER A 56 -2.03 -20.59 11.84
N GLY A 57 -0.73 -20.38 12.08
CA GLY A 57 0.15 -21.21 12.91
C GLY A 57 0.00 -21.02 14.42
N GLY A 58 -1.20 -20.66 14.90
CA GLY A 58 -1.51 -20.45 16.31
C GLY A 58 -1.48 -18.99 16.78
N GLU A 59 -1.47 -18.02 15.85
CA GLU A 59 -1.36 -16.59 16.21
C GLU A 59 -2.72 -15.95 16.58
N TYR A 60 -3.82 -16.42 15.99
CA TYR A 60 -5.13 -15.76 16.11
C TYR A 60 -6.16 -16.71 16.74
N PRO A 61 -6.42 -16.61 18.06
CA PRO A 61 -7.46 -17.41 18.68
C PRO A 61 -8.82 -17.05 18.08
N VAL A 62 -9.63 -18.05 17.79
CA VAL A 62 -10.97 -17.88 17.24
C VAL A 62 -12.03 -18.50 18.12
N LYS A 63 -13.20 -17.87 18.12
CA LYS A 63 -14.42 -18.41 18.70
C LYS A 63 -15.32 -18.86 17.56
N VAL A 64 -15.77 -20.11 17.64
CA VAL A 64 -16.82 -20.61 16.75
C VAL A 64 -18.15 -20.15 17.32
N GLU A 65 -18.84 -19.27 16.61
CA GLU A 65 -20.17 -18.78 17.02
C GLU A 65 -21.26 -19.78 16.65
N GLU A 66 -21.19 -20.36 15.44
CA GLU A 66 -22.22 -21.26 14.93
C GLU A 66 -21.63 -22.34 14.01
N VAL A 67 -22.22 -23.53 14.05
CA VAL A 67 -21.96 -24.64 13.12
C VAL A 67 -23.29 -25.28 12.74
N ARG A 68 -23.62 -25.24 11.45
CA ARG A 68 -24.92 -25.70 10.92
C ARG A 68 -24.75 -26.43 9.60
N ARG A 69 -25.62 -27.42 9.37
CA ARG A 69 -25.83 -28.03 8.05
C ARG A 69 -26.84 -27.19 7.28
N VAL A 70 -26.46 -26.73 6.09
CA VAL A 70 -27.32 -25.89 5.23
C VAL A 70 -27.57 -26.58 3.89
N ARG A 71 -28.75 -26.35 3.32
CA ARG A 71 -29.02 -26.71 1.92
C ARG A 71 -28.60 -25.57 1.01
N CYS A 72 -28.07 -25.92 -0.16
CA CYS A 72 -27.63 -24.95 -1.16
C CYS A 72 -28.35 -25.21 -2.48
N ASP A 73 -28.96 -24.17 -3.04
CA ASP A 73 -29.67 -24.21 -4.31
C ASP A 73 -28.96 -23.33 -5.34
N ILE A 74 -28.96 -23.74 -6.61
CA ILE A 74 -28.44 -22.91 -7.70
C ILE A 74 -29.47 -21.83 -8.01
N LYS A 75 -29.07 -20.56 -7.89
CA LYS A 75 -29.86 -19.40 -8.31
C LYS A 75 -29.25 -18.74 -9.54
N GLU A 76 -30.10 -18.23 -10.41
CA GLU A 76 -29.72 -17.48 -11.60
C GLU A 76 -29.98 -15.98 -11.39
N PHE A 77 -28.95 -15.17 -11.66
CA PHE A 77 -28.97 -13.73 -11.44
C PHE A 77 -29.06 -12.98 -12.76
N SER A 78 -29.77 -11.85 -12.71
CA SER A 78 -29.91 -10.92 -13.83
C SER A 78 -29.85 -9.47 -13.31
N LYS A 79 -29.84 -8.49 -14.22
CA LYS A 79 -29.88 -7.07 -13.84
C LYS A 79 -31.11 -6.70 -12.99
N PHE A 80 -32.21 -7.44 -13.13
CA PHE A 80 -33.45 -7.24 -12.40
C PHE A 80 -33.57 -8.10 -11.13
N ASN A 81 -32.67 -9.09 -10.99
CA ASN A 81 -32.60 -9.98 -9.84
C ASN A 81 -31.13 -10.21 -9.49
N SER A 82 -30.52 -9.17 -8.92
CA SER A 82 -29.11 -9.16 -8.51
C SER A 82 -28.96 -9.55 -7.05
N MET A 83 -27.82 -10.12 -6.69
CA MET A 83 -27.45 -10.37 -5.30
C MET A 83 -26.35 -9.42 -4.85
N GLU A 84 -26.55 -8.78 -3.70
CA GLU A 84 -25.51 -8.00 -3.03
C GLU A 84 -24.70 -8.89 -2.07
N LEU A 85 -23.37 -8.79 -2.14
CA LEU A 85 -22.50 -9.51 -1.22
C LEU A 85 -22.57 -8.90 0.19
N VAL A 86 -23.00 -9.70 1.17
CA VAL A 86 -23.06 -9.29 2.59
C VAL A 86 -21.67 -9.30 3.26
N TYR A 87 -20.77 -10.14 2.75
CA TYR A 87 -19.39 -10.28 3.22
C TYR A 87 -18.40 -10.07 2.07
N ASN A 88 -17.16 -9.72 2.42
CA ASN A 88 -16.05 -9.83 1.47
C ASN A 88 -15.86 -11.31 1.12
N ALA A 89 -15.58 -11.62 -0.14
CA ALA A 89 -15.52 -13.00 -0.64
C ALA A 89 -14.31 -13.23 -1.54
N TYR A 90 -13.68 -14.39 -1.39
CA TYR A 90 -12.71 -14.90 -2.36
C TYR A 90 -13.42 -15.87 -3.31
N VAL A 91 -13.58 -15.47 -4.56
CA VAL A 91 -14.30 -16.23 -5.58
C VAL A 91 -13.31 -16.96 -6.48
N PRO A 92 -13.31 -18.29 -6.58
CA PRO A 92 -12.47 -19.02 -7.53
C PRO A 92 -12.58 -18.48 -8.95
N SER A 93 -11.45 -18.30 -9.65
CA SER A 93 -11.43 -17.71 -11.00
C SER A 93 -12.34 -18.42 -12.00
N LEU A 94 -12.47 -19.75 -11.87
CA LEU A 94 -13.38 -20.55 -12.71
C LEU A 94 -14.84 -20.13 -12.52
N LEU A 95 -15.29 -19.99 -11.26
CA LEU A 95 -16.62 -19.48 -10.93
C LEU A 95 -16.78 -18.01 -11.33
N LYS A 96 -15.72 -17.20 -11.19
CA LYS A 96 -15.74 -15.79 -11.58
C LYS A 96 -16.02 -15.61 -13.08
N ARG A 97 -15.61 -16.55 -13.95
CA ARG A 97 -15.93 -16.50 -15.38
C ARG A 97 -17.41 -16.72 -15.67
N GLU A 98 -18.13 -17.38 -14.76
CA GLU A 98 -19.54 -17.71 -14.89
C GLU A 98 -20.46 -16.60 -14.35
N ILE A 99 -19.92 -15.67 -13.55
CA ILE A 99 -20.67 -14.56 -12.96
C ILE A 99 -20.17 -13.19 -13.43
N LYS A 100 -21.07 -12.21 -13.55
CA LYS A 100 -20.70 -10.79 -13.69
C LYS A 100 -21.14 -10.02 -12.48
N SER A 101 -20.26 -9.14 -12.02
CA SER A 101 -20.47 -8.26 -10.89
C SER A 101 -20.13 -6.81 -11.20
N THR A 102 -20.62 -5.89 -10.38
CA THR A 102 -20.35 -4.46 -10.51
C THR A 102 -18.88 -4.10 -10.32
N GLU A 103 -18.15 -4.88 -9.53
CA GLU A 103 -16.70 -4.78 -9.37
C GLU A 103 -16.00 -5.93 -10.09
N GLU A 104 -14.85 -5.66 -10.73
CA GLU A 104 -14.00 -6.71 -11.30
C GLU A 104 -13.35 -7.54 -10.18
N GLY A 105 -12.90 -6.89 -9.11
CA GLY A 105 -12.25 -7.50 -7.95
C GLY A 105 -10.72 -7.53 -8.05
N VAL A 106 -10.06 -8.09 -7.02
CA VAL A 106 -8.59 -8.19 -6.96
C VAL A 106 -8.18 -9.66 -7.03
N ASN A 107 -7.36 -10.05 -7.99
CA ASN A 107 -6.92 -11.45 -8.10
C ASN A 107 -5.85 -11.79 -7.06
N PHE A 108 -6.04 -12.92 -6.39
CA PHE A 108 -5.15 -13.52 -5.40
C PHE A 108 -4.90 -14.98 -5.74
N HIS A 109 -3.73 -15.47 -5.37
CA HIS A 109 -3.47 -16.91 -5.32
C HIS A 109 -3.51 -17.33 -3.85
N LEU A 110 -4.50 -18.15 -3.49
CA LEU A 110 -4.67 -18.63 -2.13
C LEU A 110 -4.20 -20.09 -2.02
N SER A 111 -3.51 -20.41 -0.93
CA SER A 111 -3.26 -21.80 -0.55
C SER A 111 -4.53 -22.37 0.11
N TYR A 112 -4.88 -23.62 -0.17
CA TYR A 112 -6.11 -24.21 0.38
C TYR A 112 -5.96 -25.64 0.95
N PHE A 113 -5.14 -26.51 0.37
CA PHE A 113 -4.81 -27.83 0.96
C PHE A 113 -3.32 -28.15 0.88
N TYR A 114 -2.82 -28.94 1.83
CA TYR A 114 -1.48 -29.51 1.75
C TYR A 114 -1.40 -30.58 0.65
N LYS A 115 -0.46 -30.40 -0.27
CA LYS A 115 0.00 -31.45 -1.20
C LYS A 115 1.04 -32.36 -0.54
N SER A 116 1.88 -31.81 0.33
CA SER A 116 2.82 -32.53 1.17
C SER A 116 3.00 -31.77 2.49
N THR A 117 3.25 -32.50 3.58
CA THR A 117 3.53 -31.92 4.90
C THR A 117 5.01 -31.71 5.16
N LYS A 118 5.90 -32.35 4.38
CA LYS A 118 7.37 -32.23 4.47
C LYS A 118 8.05 -32.37 3.10
N PRO A 119 8.55 -31.27 2.49
CA PRO A 119 8.31 -29.88 2.88
C PRO A 119 6.81 -29.55 2.78
N LYS A 120 6.33 -28.53 3.51
CA LYS A 120 4.95 -28.06 3.34
C LYS A 120 4.76 -27.50 1.94
N VAL A 121 4.05 -28.26 1.11
CA VAL A 121 3.68 -27.87 -0.25
C VAL A 121 2.18 -27.69 -0.27
N TYR A 122 1.70 -26.60 -0.86
CA TYR A 122 0.28 -26.28 -0.92
C TYR A 122 -0.26 -26.47 -2.32
N ASN A 123 -1.53 -26.86 -2.41
CA ASN A 123 -2.34 -26.61 -3.58
C ASN A 123 -2.74 -25.13 -3.56
N TRP A 124 -2.61 -24.49 -4.71
CA TRP A 124 -2.93 -23.08 -4.90
C TRP A 124 -4.17 -22.97 -5.79
N ILE A 125 -5.00 -21.98 -5.50
CA ILE A 125 -6.15 -21.63 -6.31
C ILE A 125 -6.11 -20.14 -6.64
N GLU A 126 -6.32 -19.81 -7.90
CA GLU A 126 -6.55 -18.43 -8.32
C GLU A 126 -7.98 -18.04 -7.92
N THR A 127 -8.09 -16.92 -7.23
CA THR A 127 -9.34 -16.38 -6.70
C THR A 127 -9.39 -14.90 -6.99
N THR A 128 -10.59 -14.37 -7.15
CA THR A 128 -10.88 -12.95 -7.25
C THR A 128 -11.55 -12.52 -5.96
N TYR A 129 -10.91 -11.62 -5.22
CA TYR A 129 -11.48 -10.97 -4.05
C TYR A 129 -12.52 -9.93 -4.48
N LEU A 130 -13.74 -10.08 -3.97
CA LEU A 130 -14.85 -9.15 -4.12
C LEU A 130 -15.25 -8.58 -2.77
N LYS A 131 -15.54 -7.28 -2.73
CA LYS A 131 -15.91 -6.61 -1.49
C LYS A 131 -17.38 -6.80 -1.16
N LYS A 132 -17.70 -6.72 0.13
CA LYS A 132 -19.04 -6.46 0.63
C LYS A 132 -19.67 -5.27 -0.14
N GLY A 133 -20.94 -5.41 -0.53
CA GLY A 133 -21.67 -4.44 -1.34
C GLY A 133 -21.53 -4.63 -2.85
N THR A 134 -20.67 -5.55 -3.31
CA THR A 134 -20.58 -5.88 -4.72
C THR A 134 -21.88 -6.57 -5.17
N LEU A 135 -22.47 -6.10 -6.28
CA LEU A 135 -23.68 -6.69 -6.86
C LEU A 135 -23.29 -7.71 -7.92
N ILE A 136 -23.72 -8.97 -7.76
CA ILE A 136 -23.70 -10.00 -8.79
C ILE A 136 -24.99 -9.87 -9.59
N TYR A 137 -24.89 -9.43 -10.85
CA TYR A 137 -26.03 -9.10 -11.71
C TYR A 137 -26.18 -10.03 -12.91
N LYS A 138 -25.31 -11.03 -13.06
CA LYS A 138 -25.42 -12.05 -14.11
C LYS A 138 -24.72 -13.33 -13.67
N GLY A 139 -25.29 -14.48 -14.02
CA GLY A 139 -24.65 -15.78 -13.85
C GLY A 139 -25.41 -16.71 -12.92
N LYS A 140 -24.85 -17.89 -12.68
CA LYS A 140 -25.44 -18.90 -11.77
C LYS A 140 -24.50 -19.11 -10.59
N LEU A 141 -25.06 -19.17 -9.39
CA LEU A 141 -24.29 -19.44 -8.18
C LEU A 141 -25.11 -20.28 -7.21
N TYR A 142 -24.43 -21.11 -6.44
CA TYR A 142 -25.04 -21.71 -5.26
C TYR A 142 -25.30 -20.64 -4.21
N VAL A 143 -26.48 -20.72 -3.60
CA VAL A 143 -26.91 -19.86 -2.50
C VAL A 143 -27.45 -20.76 -1.40
N ASP A 144 -26.99 -20.54 -0.17
CA ASP A 144 -27.52 -21.27 0.96
C ASP A 144 -28.93 -20.78 1.35
N GLU A 145 -29.57 -21.52 2.24
CA GLU A 145 -30.91 -21.22 2.75
C GLU A 145 -31.03 -19.88 3.49
N GLU A 146 -29.91 -19.27 3.91
CA GLU A 146 -29.86 -17.95 4.55
C GLU A 146 -29.64 -16.82 3.54
N GLY A 147 -29.48 -17.16 2.26
CA GLY A 147 -29.29 -16.21 1.18
C GLY A 147 -27.83 -15.84 0.95
N TYR A 148 -26.86 -16.54 1.56
CA TYR A 148 -25.45 -16.29 1.33
C TYR A 148 -24.93 -17.00 0.07
N PRO A 149 -24.11 -16.31 -0.74
CA PRO A 149 -23.46 -16.92 -1.88
C PRO A 149 -22.42 -17.96 -1.44
N VAL A 150 -22.42 -19.11 -2.10
CA VAL A 150 -21.52 -20.23 -1.79
C VAL A 150 -20.48 -20.37 -2.89
N PHE A 151 -19.21 -20.12 -2.54
CA PHE A 151 -18.08 -20.20 -3.45
C PHE A 151 -17.25 -21.45 -3.18
N LEU A 152 -17.63 -22.57 -3.80
CA LEU A 152 -16.90 -23.82 -3.64
C LEU A 152 -15.66 -23.85 -4.52
N THR A 153 -14.56 -24.37 -3.99
CA THR A 153 -13.39 -24.74 -4.79
C THR A 153 -13.82 -25.80 -5.81
N PRO A 154 -13.64 -25.57 -7.13
CA PRO A 154 -13.93 -26.59 -8.13
C PRO A 154 -13.04 -27.82 -7.91
N GLU A 155 -13.58 -29.01 -8.17
CA GLU A 155 -12.79 -30.24 -8.18
C GLU A 155 -11.73 -30.12 -9.28
N ILE A 156 -10.47 -29.92 -8.89
CA ILE A 156 -9.37 -29.83 -9.83
C ILE A 156 -9.09 -31.27 -10.32
N PRO A 157 -9.17 -31.55 -11.64
CA PRO A 157 -8.69 -32.83 -12.15
C PRO A 157 -7.23 -32.99 -11.73
N GLN A 158 -6.94 -34.06 -11.00
CA GLN A 158 -5.54 -34.42 -10.77
C GLN A 158 -4.91 -34.63 -12.15
N THR A 159 -3.81 -33.91 -12.40
CA THR A 159 -3.00 -33.95 -13.62
C THR A 159 -3.60 -33.30 -14.88
N GLU A 160 -3.48 -31.98 -14.97
CA GLU A 160 -2.89 -31.38 -16.17
C GLU A 160 -1.68 -30.56 -15.74
N THR A 161 -0.50 -31.19 -15.75
CA THR A 161 0.73 -30.44 -16.02
C THR A 161 0.57 -29.86 -17.41
N ILE A 162 0.04 -28.64 -17.47
CA ILE A 162 0.06 -27.80 -18.65
C ILE A 162 1.54 -27.64 -19.03
N ASN A 163 1.98 -28.48 -19.96
CA ASN A 163 3.33 -28.50 -20.47
C ASN A 163 3.42 -27.39 -21.52
N LEU A 164 3.49 -26.15 -21.04
CA LEU A 164 3.75 -25.01 -21.90
C LEU A 164 5.25 -25.02 -22.23
N GLN A 165 5.61 -25.79 -23.25
CA GLN A 165 6.60 -25.28 -24.20
C GLN A 165 6.00 -24.03 -24.82
N GLN A 166 6.10 -22.91 -24.09
CA GLN A 166 5.67 -21.61 -24.58
C GLN A 166 6.89 -20.93 -25.17
N ASP A 167 6.69 -20.36 -26.36
CA ASP A 167 7.57 -19.35 -26.94
C ASP A 167 7.76 -18.11 -26.02
N TYR A 168 7.09 -18.08 -24.86
CA TYR A 168 7.07 -16.99 -23.89
C TYR A 168 7.35 -17.47 -22.46
N VAL A 169 7.97 -16.60 -21.68
CA VAL A 169 8.09 -16.69 -20.23
C VAL A 169 7.18 -15.65 -19.59
N ILE A 170 6.25 -16.12 -18.76
CA ILE A 170 5.26 -15.28 -18.09
C ILE A 170 5.60 -15.14 -16.60
N PHE A 171 5.47 -13.91 -16.09
CA PHE A 171 5.61 -13.55 -14.67
C PHE A 171 4.36 -12.83 -14.17
N TYR A 172 3.99 -13.16 -12.93
CA TYR A 172 2.79 -12.66 -12.27
C TYR A 172 3.20 -11.81 -11.05
N PRO A 173 2.93 -10.49 -11.05
CA PRO A 173 3.21 -9.57 -9.96
C PRO A 173 2.12 -9.68 -8.86
N ASN A 174 2.00 -10.88 -8.28
CA ASN A 174 0.96 -11.22 -7.29
C ASN A 174 1.21 -10.63 -5.89
N ASN A 175 2.41 -10.12 -5.64
CA ASN A 175 2.79 -9.44 -4.41
C ASN A 175 3.85 -8.39 -4.71
N TRP A 176 4.15 -7.53 -3.73
CA TRP A 176 5.12 -6.44 -3.91
C TRP A 176 6.51 -6.93 -4.35
N LEU A 177 6.96 -8.12 -3.92
CA LEU A 177 8.29 -8.64 -4.25
C LEU A 177 8.35 -9.05 -5.73
N THR A 178 7.40 -9.87 -6.18
CA THR A 178 7.27 -10.26 -7.60
C THR A 178 6.97 -9.07 -8.49
N ALA A 179 6.21 -8.08 -8.00
CA ALA A 179 5.98 -6.82 -8.70
C ALA A 179 7.27 -6.00 -8.83
N SER A 180 8.08 -5.89 -7.78
CA SER A 180 9.37 -5.19 -7.81
C SER A 180 10.33 -5.83 -8.83
N ALA A 181 10.38 -7.16 -8.89
CA ALA A 181 11.09 -7.91 -9.92
C ALA A 181 10.57 -7.60 -11.33
N CYS A 182 9.23 -7.62 -11.51
CA CYS A 182 8.60 -7.28 -12.79
C CYS A 182 8.94 -5.85 -13.24
N VAL A 183 8.85 -4.87 -12.34
CA VAL A 183 9.23 -3.47 -12.63
C VAL A 183 10.70 -3.39 -13.01
N GLY A 184 11.59 -4.07 -12.30
CA GLY A 184 13.01 -4.12 -12.64
C GLY A 184 13.26 -4.70 -14.03
N MET A 185 12.60 -5.81 -14.39
CA MET A 185 12.69 -6.38 -15.73
C MET A 185 12.18 -5.40 -16.79
N LEU A 186 11.04 -4.73 -16.54
CA LEU A 186 10.48 -3.73 -17.44
C LEU A 186 11.42 -2.54 -17.63
N LYS A 187 12.17 -2.10 -16.60
CA LYS A 187 13.19 -1.03 -16.74
C LYS A 187 14.29 -1.41 -17.73
N VAL A 188 14.78 -2.64 -17.65
CA VAL A 188 15.82 -3.15 -18.56
C VAL A 188 15.29 -3.27 -19.97
N LEU A 189 14.07 -3.80 -20.13
CA LEU A 189 13.41 -3.95 -21.42
C LEU A 189 13.07 -2.59 -22.07
N GLU A 190 12.56 -1.63 -21.30
CA GLU A 190 12.30 -0.27 -21.79
C GLU A 190 13.60 0.42 -22.23
N TRP A 191 14.68 0.27 -21.46
CA TRP A 191 15.97 0.84 -21.83
C TRP A 191 16.45 0.33 -23.20
N LYS A 192 16.27 -0.97 -23.47
CA LYS A 192 16.69 -1.62 -24.72
C LYS A 192 15.74 -1.37 -25.90
N TYR A 193 14.44 -1.55 -25.70
CA TYR A 193 13.41 -1.56 -26.76
C TYR A 193 12.58 -0.27 -26.84
N LYS A 194 12.80 0.68 -25.93
CA LYS A 194 12.14 1.99 -25.84
C LYS A 194 10.63 1.96 -25.61
N ASP A 195 10.07 0.79 -25.34
CA ASP A 195 8.64 0.61 -25.10
C ASP A 195 8.41 -0.61 -24.20
N PHE A 196 8.05 -0.36 -22.94
CA PHE A 196 7.76 -1.42 -21.98
C PHE A 196 6.39 -2.07 -22.21
N SER A 197 5.44 -1.38 -22.85
CA SER A 197 4.05 -1.81 -22.96
C SER A 197 3.90 -3.11 -23.75
N LYS A 198 4.80 -3.35 -24.72
CA LYS A 198 4.90 -4.60 -25.50
C LYS A 198 5.14 -5.86 -24.66
N PHE A 199 5.66 -5.69 -23.45
CA PHE A 199 5.98 -6.78 -22.52
C PHE A 199 4.93 -6.94 -21.41
N VAL A 200 3.88 -6.11 -21.42
CA VAL A 200 2.81 -6.12 -20.42
C VAL A 200 1.50 -6.59 -21.06
N GLU A 201 0.95 -7.69 -20.56
CA GLU A 201 -0.36 -8.21 -20.98
C GLU A 201 -1.30 -8.25 -19.75
N GLY A 202 -2.14 -7.23 -19.61
CA GLY A 202 -2.92 -7.01 -18.39
C GLY A 202 -2.00 -6.82 -17.18
N ASN A 203 -2.24 -7.57 -16.10
CA ASN A 203 -1.38 -7.56 -14.91
C ASN A 203 -0.27 -8.62 -14.95
N LYS A 204 0.38 -8.85 -16.10
CA LYS A 204 1.42 -9.88 -16.27
C LYS A 204 2.55 -9.36 -17.14
N VAL A 205 3.78 -9.80 -16.86
CA VAL A 205 4.90 -9.61 -17.79
C VAL A 205 5.01 -10.83 -18.68
N LYS A 206 5.04 -10.63 -19.99
CA LYS A 206 5.18 -11.69 -21.00
C LYS A 206 6.37 -11.37 -21.90
N ILE A 207 7.37 -12.25 -21.89
CA ILE A 207 8.65 -12.05 -22.59
C ILE A 207 8.85 -13.23 -23.53
N ASP A 208 9.20 -12.98 -24.79
CA ASP A 208 9.61 -14.03 -25.73
C ASP A 208 10.81 -14.81 -25.17
N ARG A 209 10.85 -16.13 -25.36
CA ARG A 209 11.90 -16.98 -24.78
C ARG A 209 13.29 -16.58 -25.26
N ARG A 210 13.45 -16.14 -26.50
CA ARG A 210 14.73 -15.66 -27.06
C ARG A 210 15.21 -14.42 -26.32
N ILE A 211 14.31 -13.48 -26.07
CA ILE A 211 14.62 -12.27 -25.28
C ILE A 211 14.93 -12.65 -23.83
N TRP A 212 14.16 -13.57 -23.25
CA TRP A 212 14.38 -14.03 -21.88
C TRP A 212 15.76 -14.67 -21.68
N ASP A 213 16.20 -15.48 -22.64
CA ASP A 213 17.51 -16.14 -22.56
C ASP A 213 18.66 -15.11 -22.65
N GLU A 214 18.44 -13.93 -23.24
CA GLU A 214 19.38 -12.80 -23.26
C GLU A 214 19.30 -11.89 -22.01
N MET A 215 18.24 -12.00 -21.20
CA MET A 215 18.00 -11.08 -20.06
C MET A 215 19.16 -10.96 -19.06
N PRO A 216 19.92 -12.01 -18.72
CA PRO A 216 21.11 -11.87 -17.87
C PRO A 216 22.14 -10.89 -18.42
N TYR A 217 22.39 -10.94 -19.74
CA TYR A 217 23.34 -10.05 -20.41
C TYR A 217 22.78 -8.64 -20.55
N LEU A 218 21.50 -8.51 -20.89
CA LEU A 218 20.82 -7.21 -20.96
C LEU A 218 20.80 -6.50 -19.61
N TYR A 219 20.61 -7.26 -18.52
CA TYR A 219 20.63 -6.71 -17.18
C TYR A 219 22.01 -6.19 -16.78
N ALA A 220 23.06 -6.99 -17.02
CA ALA A 220 24.44 -6.56 -16.77
C ALA A 220 24.81 -5.32 -17.60
N GLU A 221 24.41 -5.28 -18.86
CA GLU A 221 24.63 -4.14 -19.75
C GLU A 221 23.93 -2.88 -19.23
N TYR A 222 22.66 -3.00 -18.85
CA TYR A 222 21.88 -1.91 -18.26
C TYR A 222 22.57 -1.33 -17.01
N LEU A 223 23.10 -2.18 -16.13
CA LEU A 223 23.82 -1.74 -14.93
C LEU A 223 25.14 -1.03 -15.27
N CYS A 224 25.90 -1.54 -16.24
CA CYS A 224 27.11 -0.87 -16.71
C CYS A 224 26.80 0.53 -17.26
N GLU A 225 25.76 0.66 -18.09
CA GLU A 225 25.35 1.95 -18.66
C GLU A 225 24.89 2.94 -17.58
N LEU A 226 24.15 2.49 -16.58
CA LEU A 226 23.76 3.32 -15.44
C LEU A 226 24.97 3.90 -14.68
N ASN A 227 26.10 3.20 -14.67
CA ASN A 227 27.31 3.60 -13.94
C ASN A 227 28.45 4.06 -14.85
N LYS A 228 28.20 4.30 -16.14
CA LYS A 228 29.23 4.73 -17.10
C LYS A 228 30.02 5.95 -16.61
N GLN A 229 29.32 6.98 -16.12
CA GLN A 229 29.99 8.18 -15.62
C GLN A 229 30.81 7.92 -14.35
N ARG A 230 30.34 7.03 -13.47
CA ARG A 230 31.09 6.64 -12.26
C ARG A 230 32.36 5.88 -12.62
N PHE A 231 32.28 5.01 -13.62
CA PHE A 231 33.45 4.32 -14.15
C PHE A 231 34.46 5.31 -14.74
N ILE A 232 34.01 6.28 -15.55
CA ILE A 232 34.88 7.33 -16.09
C ILE A 232 35.55 8.14 -14.97
N ASN A 233 34.81 8.49 -13.90
CA ASN A 233 35.36 9.19 -12.75
C ASN A 233 36.39 8.35 -11.99
N MET A 234 36.11 7.06 -11.78
CA MET A 234 37.05 6.09 -11.20
C MET A 234 38.35 6.00 -12.01
N LEU A 235 38.28 6.03 -13.36
CA LEU A 235 39.48 6.09 -14.18
C LEU A 235 40.31 7.33 -13.84
N ASN A 236 39.71 8.52 -13.76
CA ASN A 236 40.44 9.75 -13.45
C ASN A 236 41.13 9.74 -12.07
N GLU A 237 40.64 8.95 -11.11
CA GLU A 237 41.20 8.81 -9.77
C GLU A 237 42.38 7.82 -9.71
N LEU A 238 42.50 6.92 -10.68
CA LEU A 238 43.62 5.98 -10.80
C LEU A 238 44.88 6.70 -11.30
N ARG A 239 45.50 7.52 -10.45
CA ARG A 239 46.62 8.41 -10.82
C ARG A 239 47.95 7.71 -11.13
N SER A 240 48.16 6.47 -10.72
CA SER A 240 49.36 5.68 -11.08
C SER A 240 49.33 4.29 -10.40
N HIS A 241 48.78 3.24 -11.02
CA HIS A 241 48.95 1.88 -10.48
C HIS A 241 49.11 0.80 -11.56
N THR A 242 50.28 0.17 -11.54
CA THR A 242 50.56 -1.22 -11.91
C THR A 242 49.97 -2.17 -10.85
N GLY A 243 48.65 -2.13 -10.68
CA GLY A 243 47.95 -2.92 -9.65
C GLY A 243 47.73 -4.38 -10.07
N ASP A 244 47.51 -5.27 -9.10
CA ASP A 244 47.07 -6.65 -9.35
C ASP A 244 45.76 -6.60 -10.17
N ALA A 245 45.73 -7.31 -11.30
CA ALA A 245 44.55 -7.40 -12.17
C ALA A 245 43.30 -7.80 -11.39
N LYS A 246 43.43 -8.64 -10.35
CA LYS A 246 42.30 -9.01 -9.49
C LYS A 246 41.73 -7.82 -8.71
N GLU A 247 42.56 -6.92 -8.19
CA GLU A 247 42.11 -5.75 -7.44
C GLU A 247 41.44 -4.73 -8.36
N ILE A 248 42.04 -4.50 -9.53
CA ILE A 248 41.49 -3.63 -10.57
C ILE A 248 40.10 -4.13 -10.98
N GLY A 249 39.98 -5.41 -11.35
CA GLY A 249 38.70 -5.96 -11.75
C GLY A 249 37.68 -6.02 -10.61
N ALA A 250 38.12 -6.13 -9.35
CA ALA A 250 37.24 -6.01 -8.19
C ALA A 250 36.64 -4.60 -8.07
N GLU A 251 37.45 -3.55 -8.26
CA GLU A 251 36.97 -2.17 -8.22
C GLU A 251 36.09 -1.83 -9.42
N ILE A 252 36.46 -2.29 -10.63
CA ILE A 252 35.63 -2.16 -11.84
C ILE A 252 34.26 -2.79 -11.63
N TYR A 253 34.22 -4.05 -11.19
CA TYR A 253 32.96 -4.74 -10.95
C TYR A 253 32.16 -4.07 -9.84
N LYS A 254 32.84 -3.56 -8.81
CA LYS A 254 32.19 -2.82 -7.73
C LYS A 254 31.49 -1.57 -8.25
N VAL A 255 32.18 -0.75 -9.06
CA VAL A 255 31.64 0.49 -9.63
C VAL A 255 30.51 0.21 -10.63
N LEU A 256 30.72 -0.73 -11.55
CA LEU A 256 29.77 -0.98 -12.65
C LEU A 256 28.54 -1.78 -12.24
N ILE A 257 28.67 -2.71 -11.28
CA ILE A 257 27.61 -3.65 -10.91
C ILE A 257 27.20 -3.49 -9.45
N ASN A 258 28.15 -3.59 -8.50
CA ASN A 258 27.80 -3.62 -7.08
C ASN A 258 27.18 -2.31 -6.59
N THR A 259 27.44 -1.16 -7.21
CA THR A 259 26.82 0.11 -6.76
C THR A 259 25.28 0.06 -6.77
N ASN A 260 24.69 -0.75 -7.65
CA ASN A 260 23.23 -0.96 -7.70
C ASN A 260 22.77 -2.24 -7.00
N ILE A 261 23.67 -3.22 -6.86
CA ILE A 261 23.35 -4.55 -6.31
C ILE A 261 23.81 -4.67 -4.83
N LYS A 262 24.53 -3.69 -4.25
CA LYS A 262 25.16 -3.80 -2.92
C LYS A 262 24.93 -2.63 -1.96
N HIS A 263 24.27 -2.98 -0.85
CA HIS A 263 24.48 -2.64 0.57
C HIS A 263 23.28 -3.21 1.37
N ASN A 264 22.12 -3.27 0.70
CA ASN A 264 20.84 -3.69 1.26
C ASN A 264 20.15 -4.80 0.43
N PHE A 265 20.80 -5.34 -0.61
CA PHE A 265 20.29 -6.41 -1.47
C PHE A 265 21.39 -7.45 -1.74
N TYR A 266 21.02 -8.72 -1.87
CA TYR A 266 21.85 -9.87 -2.29
C TYR A 266 23.26 -10.04 -1.70
N ARG A 267 23.52 -9.63 -0.46
CA ARG A 267 24.87 -9.59 0.16
C ARG A 267 25.64 -10.93 0.10
N ASN A 268 24.96 -12.08 0.08
CA ASN A 268 25.59 -13.40 0.04
C ASN A 268 25.49 -14.13 -1.31
N SER A 269 25.13 -13.45 -2.39
CA SER A 269 25.03 -14.05 -3.73
C SER A 269 26.39 -14.16 -4.42
N TYR A 270 26.47 -15.03 -5.43
CA TYR A 270 27.60 -15.10 -6.37
C TYR A 270 27.80 -13.81 -7.17
N LEU A 271 26.83 -12.89 -7.16
CA LEU A 271 26.91 -11.58 -7.82
C LEU A 271 27.49 -10.47 -6.93
N THR A 272 27.72 -10.72 -5.63
CA THR A 272 28.19 -9.68 -4.70
C THR A 272 29.45 -10.12 -3.94
N ASN A 273 29.35 -10.48 -2.66
CA ASN A 273 30.50 -10.84 -1.84
C ASN A 273 31.15 -12.14 -2.30
N ASN A 274 30.36 -13.07 -2.86
CA ASN A 274 30.86 -14.36 -3.34
C ASN A 274 31.25 -14.33 -4.82
N PHE A 275 31.38 -13.15 -5.43
CA PHE A 275 31.87 -13.03 -6.81
C PHE A 275 33.31 -13.53 -6.91
N LYS A 276 33.52 -14.52 -7.80
CA LYS A 276 34.75 -15.33 -7.85
C LYS A 276 36.00 -14.47 -8.08
N PRO A 277 37.13 -14.78 -7.40
CA PRO A 277 38.41 -14.14 -7.63
C PRO A 277 38.91 -14.23 -9.09
N GLU A 278 38.63 -15.34 -9.76
CA GLU A 278 39.01 -15.58 -11.16
C GLU A 278 38.32 -14.58 -12.10
N TYR A 279 37.00 -14.38 -11.95
CA TYR A 279 36.24 -13.41 -12.72
C TYR A 279 36.74 -11.97 -12.52
N LYS A 280 37.09 -11.61 -11.28
CA LYS A 280 37.71 -10.31 -10.99
C LYS A 280 39.04 -10.16 -11.74
N ARG A 281 39.89 -11.19 -11.73
CA ARG A 281 41.17 -11.17 -12.45
C ARG A 281 40.99 -11.05 -13.96
N GLU A 282 40.05 -11.77 -14.56
CA GLU A 282 39.77 -11.69 -16.00
C GLU A 282 39.28 -10.29 -16.42
N ILE A 283 38.40 -9.67 -15.63
CA ILE A 283 37.96 -8.28 -15.87
C ILE A 283 39.15 -7.32 -15.83
N GLY A 284 40.02 -7.43 -14.83
CA GLY A 284 41.19 -6.56 -14.72
C GLY A 284 42.23 -6.80 -15.81
N ASN A 285 42.44 -8.04 -16.23
CA ASN A 285 43.32 -8.37 -17.35
C ASN A 285 42.83 -7.69 -18.63
N LYS A 286 41.52 -7.76 -18.92
CA LYS A 286 40.93 -7.09 -20.09
C LYS A 286 41.08 -5.58 -20.02
N PHE A 287 40.89 -4.98 -18.85
CA PHE A 287 41.15 -3.55 -18.66
C PHE A 287 42.61 -3.19 -18.94
N LEU A 288 43.56 -3.94 -18.36
CA LEU A 288 44.99 -3.70 -18.55
C LEU A 288 45.41 -3.86 -20.01
N GLU A 289 44.91 -4.90 -20.70
CA GLU A 289 45.13 -5.13 -22.13
C GLU A 289 44.74 -3.90 -22.95
N VAL A 290 43.51 -3.41 -22.79
CA VAL A 290 43.00 -2.26 -23.55
C VAL A 290 43.75 -0.97 -23.18
N PHE A 291 44.04 -0.78 -21.89
CA PHE A 291 44.75 0.39 -21.41
C PHE A 291 46.20 0.44 -21.93
N ILE A 292 46.94 -0.68 -21.91
CA ILE A 292 48.31 -0.76 -22.43
C ILE A 292 48.34 -0.47 -23.93
N ASN A 293 47.35 -0.97 -24.68
CA ASN A 293 47.26 -0.75 -26.13
C ASN A 293 47.07 0.73 -26.51
N LEU A 294 46.50 1.56 -25.62
CA LEU A 294 46.36 3.00 -25.85
C LEU A 294 47.67 3.77 -25.68
N ASN A 295 48.65 3.19 -24.97
CA ASN A 295 50.00 3.74 -24.77
C ASN A 295 50.03 5.21 -24.30
N LYS A 296 49.10 5.57 -23.41
CA LYS A 296 48.96 6.92 -22.83
C LYS A 296 48.72 6.85 -21.33
N PRO A 297 49.18 7.84 -20.55
CA PRO A 297 48.81 7.93 -19.14
C PRO A 297 47.31 8.24 -19.00
N ILE A 298 46.68 7.73 -17.94
CA ILE A 298 45.23 7.83 -17.70
C ILE A 298 44.73 9.29 -17.72
N GLY A 299 45.54 10.22 -17.19
CA GLY A 299 45.20 11.64 -17.15
C GLY A 299 45.16 12.34 -18.51
N GLU A 300 45.74 11.75 -19.55
CA GLU A 300 45.78 12.29 -20.91
C GLU A 300 44.79 11.61 -21.86
N LEU A 301 44.01 10.63 -21.36
CA LEU A 301 43.00 9.95 -22.17
C LEU A 301 41.87 10.91 -22.55
N THR A 302 41.48 10.88 -23.82
CA THR A 302 40.30 11.61 -24.31
C THR A 302 39.02 10.93 -23.84
N ASP A 303 37.89 11.64 -23.91
CA ASP A 303 36.58 11.05 -23.60
C ASP A 303 36.24 9.87 -24.52
N GLU A 304 36.68 9.91 -25.79
CA GLU A 304 36.53 8.83 -26.76
C GLU A 304 37.32 7.58 -26.35
N GLU A 305 38.56 7.74 -25.89
CA GLU A 305 39.40 6.64 -25.42
C GLU A 305 38.83 6.03 -24.13
N LYS A 306 38.34 6.86 -23.20
CA LYS A 306 37.66 6.38 -21.99
C LYS A 306 36.37 5.62 -22.32
N ASN A 307 35.64 6.08 -23.32
CA ASN A 307 34.47 5.37 -23.84
C ASN A 307 34.85 4.03 -24.47
N HIS A 308 35.95 3.96 -25.23
CA HIS A 308 36.44 2.71 -25.79
C HIS A 308 36.81 1.68 -24.71
N ILE A 309 37.54 2.11 -23.67
CA ILE A 309 37.85 1.26 -22.50
C ILE A 309 36.57 0.75 -21.86
N PHE A 310 35.58 1.63 -21.67
CA PHE A 310 34.30 1.24 -21.08
C PHE A 310 33.58 0.16 -21.90
N GLU A 311 33.51 0.29 -23.24
CA GLU A 311 32.85 -0.69 -24.11
C GLU A 311 33.52 -2.08 -24.05
N GLU A 312 34.85 -2.12 -24.09
CA GLU A 312 35.63 -3.37 -24.01
C GLU A 312 35.48 -4.04 -22.64
N VAL A 313 35.59 -3.27 -21.56
CA VAL A 313 35.44 -3.76 -20.18
C VAL A 313 33.99 -4.20 -19.91
N LYS A 314 32.99 -3.45 -20.41
CA LYS A 314 31.57 -3.81 -20.31
C LYS A 314 31.31 -5.19 -20.89
N THR A 315 31.95 -5.53 -22.01
CA THR A 315 31.77 -6.84 -22.67
C THR A 315 32.19 -8.00 -21.76
N ILE A 316 33.38 -7.94 -21.15
CA ILE A 316 33.84 -8.99 -20.23
C ILE A 316 33.02 -9.01 -18.93
N VAL A 317 32.63 -7.84 -18.40
CA VAL A 317 31.80 -7.74 -17.19
C VAL A 317 30.44 -8.40 -17.41
N LYS A 318 29.79 -8.17 -18.57
CA LYS A 318 28.52 -8.81 -18.95
C LYS A 318 28.65 -10.32 -18.95
N GLN A 319 29.71 -10.85 -19.56
CA GLN A 319 29.95 -12.29 -19.63
C GLN A 319 30.10 -12.89 -18.23
N LYS A 320 30.97 -12.30 -17.39
CA LYS A 320 31.23 -12.82 -16.04
C LYS A 320 30.06 -12.66 -15.10
N PHE A 321 29.24 -11.63 -15.27
CA PHE A 321 27.98 -11.49 -14.58
C PHE A 321 27.01 -12.64 -14.93
N ALA A 322 26.84 -12.94 -16.21
CA ALA A 322 25.95 -14.01 -16.67
C ALA A 322 26.43 -15.40 -16.20
N GLU A 323 27.75 -15.66 -16.22
CA GLU A 323 28.37 -16.87 -15.67
C GLU A 323 28.09 -17.01 -14.16
N ALA A 324 28.32 -15.95 -13.37
CA ALA A 324 28.05 -15.94 -11.94
C ALA A 324 26.55 -16.11 -11.61
N LEU A 325 25.65 -15.53 -12.40
CA LEU A 325 24.21 -15.77 -12.24
C LEU A 325 23.83 -17.22 -12.59
N GLY A 326 24.50 -17.82 -13.58
CA GLY A 326 24.34 -19.24 -13.91
C GLY A 326 24.71 -20.17 -12.76
N GLU A 327 25.78 -19.85 -12.02
CA GLU A 327 26.21 -20.60 -10.84
C GLU A 327 25.19 -20.51 -9.69
N GLU A 328 24.61 -19.34 -9.48
CA GLU A 328 23.54 -19.12 -8.50
C GLU A 328 22.30 -20.01 -8.76
N ILE A 329 22.13 -20.51 -9.99
CA ILE A 329 21.04 -21.37 -10.43
C ILE A 329 21.41 -22.87 -10.32
N GLY A 330 22.69 -23.22 -10.15
CA GLY A 330 23.23 -24.56 -10.41
C GLY A 330 22.77 -25.71 -9.51
N GLU A 331 22.12 -25.47 -8.37
CA GLU A 331 21.75 -26.51 -7.41
C GLU A 331 20.36 -27.11 -7.71
N ARG A 332 20.25 -28.45 -7.72
CA ARG A 332 19.01 -29.20 -8.05
C ARG A 332 18.47 -30.00 -6.86
N ASP A 333 18.21 -29.33 -5.74
CA ASP A 333 17.76 -30.00 -4.51
C ASP A 333 16.24 -30.11 -4.38
N ALA A 334 15.46 -29.43 -5.22
CA ALA A 334 13.99 -29.37 -5.13
C ALA A 334 13.25 -30.07 -6.29
N SER A 335 13.91 -31.02 -6.96
CA SER A 335 13.36 -31.70 -8.14
C SER A 335 12.02 -32.40 -7.83
N GLY A 336 11.04 -32.25 -8.72
CA GLY A 336 9.69 -32.82 -8.57
C GLY A 336 8.66 -31.92 -7.89
N LEU A 337 9.06 -30.79 -7.31
CA LEU A 337 8.14 -29.79 -6.75
C LEU A 337 7.78 -28.70 -7.78
N THR A 338 6.63 -28.08 -7.57
CA THR A 338 6.22 -26.89 -8.33
C THR A 338 6.77 -25.63 -7.64
N CYS A 339 7.24 -24.67 -8.42
CA CYS A 339 7.72 -23.38 -7.92
C CYS A 339 6.60 -22.61 -7.21
N SER A 340 6.86 -22.11 -5.99
CA SER A 340 5.89 -21.37 -5.17
C SER A 340 5.61 -19.96 -5.68
N PHE A 341 6.46 -19.42 -6.54
CA PHE A 341 6.32 -18.05 -7.07
C PHE A 341 5.43 -17.99 -8.31
N CYS A 342 5.64 -18.92 -9.24
CA CYS A 342 4.85 -18.96 -10.45
C CYS A 342 3.74 -20.01 -10.38
N ASN A 343 3.81 -21.03 -9.53
CA ASN A 343 2.87 -22.16 -9.46
C ASN A 343 2.73 -23.00 -10.76
N HIS A 344 3.58 -22.76 -11.76
CA HIS A 344 3.53 -23.45 -13.06
C HIS A 344 4.80 -24.28 -13.33
N ARG A 345 5.98 -23.72 -13.09
CA ARG A 345 7.27 -24.32 -13.48
C ARG A 345 7.82 -25.25 -12.40
N LYS A 346 8.59 -26.26 -12.83
CA LYS A 346 9.31 -27.16 -11.91
C LYS A 346 10.35 -26.38 -11.10
N ALA A 347 10.35 -26.59 -9.80
CA ALA A 347 11.36 -26.06 -8.92
C ALA A 347 12.71 -26.76 -9.18
N ILE A 348 13.78 -25.98 -9.04
CA ILE A 348 15.15 -26.47 -9.13
C ILE A 348 15.81 -26.48 -7.75
N LYS A 349 15.54 -25.46 -6.93
CA LYS A 349 16.15 -25.31 -5.61
C LYS A 349 15.14 -24.92 -4.56
N PHE A 350 15.53 -25.15 -3.31
CA PHE A 350 14.86 -24.56 -2.16
C PHE A 350 15.49 -23.23 -1.82
N VAL A 351 14.68 -22.38 -1.20
CA VAL A 351 14.99 -21.02 -0.82
C VAL A 351 14.27 -20.76 0.50
N GLU A 352 14.87 -19.98 1.39
CA GLU A 352 14.28 -19.66 2.70
C GLU A 352 13.57 -18.29 2.65
N GLU A 353 12.70 -17.99 3.61
CA GLU A 353 11.98 -16.70 3.65
C GLU A 353 12.91 -15.48 3.73
N ARG A 354 14.10 -15.61 4.36
CA ARG A 354 15.17 -14.59 4.30
C ARG A 354 16.07 -14.65 3.06
N ASN A 355 15.75 -15.48 2.08
CA ASN A 355 16.25 -15.29 0.71
C ASN A 355 15.37 -14.28 -0.06
N PHE A 356 14.20 -13.93 0.50
CA PHE A 356 13.16 -13.10 -0.11
C PHE A 356 12.76 -11.86 0.68
N THR A 357 13.39 -11.62 1.84
CA THR A 357 13.84 -10.25 2.03
C THR A 357 14.65 -9.90 0.78
N PRO A 358 14.56 -8.72 0.20
CA PRO A 358 15.35 -8.32 -0.98
C PRO A 358 16.88 -8.58 -0.91
N LEU A 359 17.34 -9.16 0.18
CA LEU A 359 18.62 -9.76 0.47
C LEU A 359 18.48 -11.27 0.49
N PHE A 360 19.11 -11.91 -0.49
CA PHE A 360 19.60 -13.27 -0.31
C PHE A 360 20.52 -13.33 0.93
N ALA A 361 20.04 -13.90 2.03
CA ALA A 361 20.91 -14.55 3.01
C ALA A 361 21.34 -15.94 2.49
N SER A 362 22.46 -16.48 2.98
CA SER A 362 22.89 -17.82 2.58
C SER A 362 22.19 -18.87 3.46
N PHE A 363 21.72 -19.95 2.83
CA PHE A 363 21.13 -21.14 3.47
C PHE A 363 22.04 -21.73 4.56
N ASN A 364 23.36 -21.65 4.37
CA ASN A 364 24.33 -22.27 5.26
C ASN A 364 24.50 -21.51 6.60
N THR A 365 24.10 -20.23 6.67
CA THR A 365 24.35 -19.39 7.85
C THR A 365 23.17 -19.27 8.81
N MET A 366 21.93 -19.55 8.38
CA MET A 366 20.73 -19.26 9.21
C MET A 366 19.63 -20.34 9.22
N ARG A 367 19.96 -21.59 8.82
CA ARG A 367 19.04 -22.74 8.72
C ARG A 367 18.14 -23.01 9.95
N ASN A 368 18.56 -22.59 11.14
CA ASN A 368 17.86 -22.88 12.41
C ASN A 368 16.73 -21.89 12.75
N PHE A 369 16.44 -20.89 11.91
CA PHE A 369 15.45 -19.85 12.22
C PHE A 369 14.10 -20.02 11.50
N PHE A 370 13.86 -21.13 10.80
CA PHE A 370 12.69 -21.27 9.91
C PHE A 370 11.92 -22.57 10.09
N TRP A 371 10.64 -22.51 9.68
CA TRP A 371 9.69 -23.62 9.77
C TRP A 371 9.67 -24.50 8.50
N ASP A 372 9.82 -23.96 7.28
CA ASP A 372 9.75 -24.72 6.01
C ASP A 372 10.57 -24.11 4.84
N ASN A 373 11.14 -24.97 3.99
CA ASN A 373 11.84 -24.60 2.75
C ASN A 373 10.86 -24.28 1.61
N ILE A 374 11.07 -23.18 0.87
CA ILE A 374 10.21 -22.77 -0.25
C ILE A 374 10.82 -23.28 -1.58
N PRO A 375 10.10 -24.04 -2.43
CA PRO A 375 10.62 -24.45 -3.74
C PRO A 375 10.49 -23.33 -4.79
N ILE A 376 11.53 -23.10 -5.61
CA ILE A 376 11.56 -22.07 -6.67
C ILE A 376 12.16 -22.59 -8.00
N CYS A 377 11.64 -22.13 -9.14
CA CYS A 377 12.14 -22.45 -10.49
C CYS A 377 13.24 -21.47 -10.95
N ARG A 378 14.04 -21.89 -11.94
CA ARG A 378 15.11 -21.11 -12.58
C ARG A 378 14.69 -19.68 -12.92
N GLU A 379 13.60 -19.52 -13.66
CA GLU A 379 13.18 -18.22 -14.18
C GLU A 379 12.78 -17.25 -13.05
N CYS A 380 12.13 -17.76 -12.00
CA CYS A 380 11.77 -16.94 -10.84
C CYS A 380 12.99 -16.51 -10.04
N VAL A 381 14.01 -17.37 -9.88
CA VAL A 381 15.28 -16.99 -9.23
C VAL A 381 15.93 -15.82 -9.98
N VAL A 382 16.07 -15.94 -11.31
CA VAL A 382 16.64 -14.88 -12.16
C VAL A 382 15.83 -13.59 -12.04
N SER A 383 14.49 -13.68 -12.14
CA SER A 383 13.63 -12.49 -12.10
C SER A 383 13.79 -11.68 -10.81
N LEU A 384 14.05 -12.35 -9.68
CA LEU A 384 14.13 -11.66 -8.40
C LEU A 384 15.34 -10.73 -8.31
N PHE A 385 16.46 -11.06 -8.95
CA PHE A 385 17.64 -10.18 -9.00
C PHE A 385 17.33 -8.80 -9.61
N PHE A 386 16.31 -8.68 -10.46
CA PHE A 386 15.89 -7.41 -11.03
C PHE A 386 15.20 -6.49 -10.01
N SER A 387 14.73 -7.00 -8.87
CA SER A 387 13.99 -6.19 -7.91
C SER A 387 14.80 -5.01 -7.36
N CYS A 388 16.13 -5.12 -7.17
CA CYS A 388 16.91 -4.06 -6.53
C CYS A 388 16.88 -2.73 -7.31
N ILE A 389 16.81 -2.77 -8.64
CA ILE A 389 16.75 -1.57 -9.48
C ILE A 389 15.34 -0.94 -9.53
N SER A 390 14.33 -1.60 -8.96
CA SER A 390 12.97 -1.06 -8.88
C SER A 390 12.78 -0.12 -7.68
N PHE A 391 13.54 -0.33 -6.59
CA PHE A 391 13.47 0.50 -5.39
C PHE A 391 14.16 1.85 -5.61
N VAL A 392 13.63 2.89 -4.96
CA VAL A 392 14.21 4.25 -4.96
C VAL A 392 14.76 4.56 -3.58
N SER A 393 15.96 5.13 -3.52
CA SER A 393 16.58 5.53 -2.26
C SER A 393 15.77 6.64 -1.58
N SER A 394 15.66 6.59 -0.26
CA SER A 394 14.98 7.59 0.57
C SER A 394 15.89 7.97 1.76
N GLY A 395 17.07 8.49 1.46
CA GLY A 395 18.15 8.74 2.43
C GLY A 395 19.20 7.63 2.44
N ALA A 396 20.15 7.68 3.39
CA ALA A 396 21.35 6.81 3.36
C ALA A 396 21.06 5.31 3.60
N GLN A 397 19.96 4.95 4.27
CA GLN A 397 19.70 3.58 4.73
C GLN A 397 18.31 3.03 4.37
N LYS A 398 17.46 3.84 3.74
CA LYS A 398 16.06 3.50 3.46
C LYS A 398 15.80 3.46 1.96
N GLN A 399 15.02 2.48 1.52
CA GLN A 399 14.63 2.30 0.12
C GLN A 399 13.14 2.01 0.04
N ILE A 400 12.47 2.61 -0.94
CA ILE A 400 11.01 2.54 -1.04
C ILE A 400 10.60 2.00 -2.41
N PHE A 401 9.57 1.15 -2.40
CA PHE A 401 8.87 0.66 -3.59
C PHE A 401 7.36 0.78 -3.37
N ILE A 402 6.64 1.17 -4.41
CA ILE A 402 5.17 1.27 -4.36
C ILE A 402 4.59 0.17 -5.23
N TYR A 403 3.69 -0.62 -4.67
CA TYR A 403 2.99 -1.69 -5.35
C TYR A 403 1.51 -1.36 -5.46
N ILE A 404 0.99 -1.41 -6.69
CA ILE A 404 -0.42 -1.27 -6.98
C ILE A 404 -0.94 -2.62 -7.52
N PRO A 405 -1.70 -3.38 -6.71
CA PRO A 405 -2.20 -4.69 -7.09
C PRO A 405 -3.04 -4.60 -8.35
N GLN A 406 -2.89 -5.60 -9.22
CA GLN A 406 -3.61 -5.69 -10.49
C GLN A 406 -3.30 -4.59 -11.52
N ASN A 407 -2.39 -3.67 -11.20
CA ASN A 407 -1.99 -2.60 -12.11
C ASN A 407 -0.46 -2.50 -12.20
N LEU A 408 0.14 -3.44 -12.94
CA LEU A 408 1.57 -3.45 -13.19
C LEU A 408 2.05 -2.19 -13.92
N GLU A 409 1.26 -1.66 -14.86
CA GLU A 409 1.62 -0.45 -15.59
C GLU A 409 1.64 0.79 -14.68
N GLY A 410 0.63 0.96 -13.84
CA GLY A 410 0.60 2.00 -12.80
C GLY A 410 1.74 1.84 -11.80
N THR A 411 2.00 0.59 -11.37
CA THR A 411 3.15 0.23 -10.51
C THR A 411 4.48 0.60 -11.18
N TYR A 412 4.63 0.39 -12.48
CA TYR A 412 5.82 0.79 -13.21
C TYR A 412 5.98 2.31 -13.22
N ARG A 413 4.96 3.04 -13.71
CA ARG A 413 4.98 4.49 -13.88
C ARG A 413 5.26 5.23 -12.57
N ILE A 414 4.64 4.83 -11.47
CA ILE A 414 4.80 5.51 -10.17
C ILE A 414 6.23 5.37 -9.61
N ASN A 415 6.86 4.21 -9.78
CA ASN A 415 8.25 3.99 -9.33
C ASN A 415 9.29 4.61 -10.27
N ILE A 416 8.92 5.00 -11.49
CA ILE A 416 9.75 5.80 -12.39
C ILE A 416 9.68 7.28 -12.02
N ILE A 417 8.47 7.84 -11.86
CA ILE A 417 8.26 9.25 -11.48
C ILE A 417 9.01 9.59 -10.19
N ARG A 418 8.97 8.70 -9.20
CA ARG A 418 9.67 8.87 -7.92
C ARG A 418 11.19 9.03 -8.07
N LYS A 419 11.82 8.39 -9.06
CA LYS A 419 13.26 8.49 -9.32
C LYS A 419 13.67 9.89 -9.80
N LEU A 420 12.74 10.68 -10.34
CA LEU A 420 13.01 12.03 -10.86
C LEU A 420 12.94 13.11 -9.76
N GLU A 421 12.51 12.78 -8.53
CA GLU A 421 12.32 13.73 -7.43
C GLU A 421 13.30 13.49 -6.26
N GLU A 422 14.56 13.12 -6.54
CA GLU A 422 15.61 12.66 -5.60
C GLU A 422 15.91 13.58 -4.38
N ASP A 423 15.31 14.77 -4.28
CA ASP A 423 15.77 15.82 -3.36
C ASP A 423 15.05 15.94 -2.02
N ILE A 424 14.10 15.06 -1.66
CA ILE A 424 13.36 15.26 -0.40
C ILE A 424 13.41 14.02 0.50
N VAL A 425 14.37 14.08 1.42
CA VAL A 425 14.37 13.36 2.71
C VAL A 425 13.16 13.85 3.52
N SER A 426 12.00 13.28 3.27
CA SER A 426 10.85 13.52 4.15
C SER A 426 10.07 12.23 4.38
N SER A 427 9.44 12.17 5.55
CA SER A 427 8.64 11.05 6.00
C SER A 427 7.62 10.63 4.94
N LEU A 428 7.24 9.35 4.97
CA LEU A 428 6.17 8.75 4.18
C LEU A 428 4.97 9.68 3.90
N TYR A 429 4.53 10.39 4.93
CA TYR A 429 3.43 11.34 4.90
C TYR A 429 3.72 12.56 4.02
N SER A 430 4.91 13.15 4.07
CA SER A 430 5.26 14.32 3.25
C SER A 430 5.33 13.99 1.75
N TRP A 431 5.70 12.76 1.38
CA TRP A 431 5.58 12.29 0.00
C TRP A 431 4.13 11.98 -0.39
N MET A 432 3.31 11.39 0.49
CA MET A 432 1.87 11.26 0.25
C MET A 432 1.22 12.63 -0.04
N ASN A 433 1.65 13.69 0.64
CA ASN A 433 1.18 15.07 0.37
C ASN A 433 1.50 15.51 -1.07
N LYS A 434 2.67 15.14 -1.60
CA LYS A 434 3.08 15.47 -2.97
C LYS A 434 2.39 14.59 -4.01
N LEU A 435 2.28 13.28 -3.77
CA LEU A 435 1.50 12.39 -4.63
C LEU A 435 0.08 12.87 -4.76
N VAL A 436 -0.57 13.17 -3.64
CA VAL A 436 -1.91 13.72 -3.62
C VAL A 436 -1.94 15.02 -4.45
N LYS A 437 -1.00 15.94 -4.26
CA LYS A 437 -0.92 17.18 -5.05
C LYS A 437 -0.69 16.99 -6.56
N TYR A 438 0.24 16.12 -6.98
CA TYR A 438 0.57 15.86 -8.39
C TYR A 438 -0.50 15.00 -9.08
N GLU A 439 -1.06 14.00 -8.40
CA GLU A 439 -2.07 13.06 -8.94
C GLU A 439 -3.51 13.57 -8.82
N ILE A 440 -3.78 14.61 -8.01
CA ILE A 440 -5.04 15.39 -8.06
C ILE A 440 -5.32 15.90 -9.49
N GLN A 441 -4.28 16.05 -10.33
CA GLN A 441 -4.41 16.45 -11.73
C GLN A 441 -4.59 15.28 -12.73
N LYS A 442 -4.33 14.02 -12.34
CA LYS A 442 -4.36 12.85 -13.26
C LYS A 442 -5.30 11.71 -12.86
N THR A 443 -5.95 11.79 -11.69
CA THR A 443 -7.20 11.13 -11.22
C THR A 443 -7.71 9.83 -11.89
N GLU A 444 -6.87 8.82 -12.11
CA GLU A 444 -7.31 7.44 -12.36
C GLU A 444 -6.77 6.42 -11.31
N TRP A 445 -5.59 6.64 -10.72
CA TRP A 445 -4.88 5.61 -9.93
C TRP A 445 -5.31 5.44 -8.46
N MET A 446 -6.18 6.31 -7.93
CA MET A 446 -6.55 6.32 -6.50
C MET A 446 -7.66 5.32 -6.11
N LEU A 447 -8.06 4.42 -7.01
CA LEU A 447 -9.07 3.38 -6.72
C LEU A 447 -8.45 2.05 -6.25
N GLU A 448 -7.14 1.91 -6.35
CA GLU A 448 -6.44 0.63 -6.12
C GLU A 448 -5.74 0.65 -4.76
N SER A 449 -5.75 -0.49 -4.07
CA SER A 449 -5.07 -0.67 -2.77
C SER A 449 -3.58 -0.39 -2.91
N ILE A 450 -3.10 0.78 -2.51
CA ILE A 450 -1.67 1.09 -2.63
C ILE A 450 -0.92 0.44 -1.47
N TYR A 451 0.04 -0.41 -1.80
CA TYR A 451 1.02 -0.95 -0.87
C TYR A 451 2.31 -0.17 -1.02
N LEU A 452 2.75 0.47 0.05
CA LEU A 452 4.08 1.04 0.11
C LEU A 452 4.99 0.10 0.90
N VAL A 453 6.14 -0.22 0.33
CA VAL A 453 7.16 -1.07 0.94
C VAL A 453 8.39 -0.22 1.17
N GLU A 454 8.75 -0.02 2.43
CA GLU A 454 10.00 0.58 2.87
C GLU A 454 10.94 -0.52 3.37
N LEU A 455 12.15 -0.53 2.86
CA LEU A 455 13.26 -1.35 3.29
C LEU A 455 14.23 -0.48 4.07
N GLU A 456 14.59 -0.89 5.27
CA GLU A 456 15.61 -0.25 6.08
C GLU A 456 16.71 -1.27 6.39
N ALA A 457 17.92 -0.98 5.92
CA ALA A 457 19.09 -1.77 6.25
C ALA A 457 19.96 -0.98 7.24
N PRO A 458 19.98 -1.36 8.52
CA PRO A 458 20.90 -0.77 9.47
C PRO A 458 22.34 -1.02 9.00
N SER A 459 23.19 -0.01 9.10
CA SER A 459 24.64 -0.18 8.93
C SER A 459 25.12 -1.33 9.83
N ASP A 460 25.86 -2.26 9.22
CA ASP A 460 26.51 -3.42 9.85
C ASP A 460 25.61 -4.60 10.29
N ALA A 461 24.30 -4.57 10.05
CA ALA A 461 23.42 -5.72 10.29
C ALA A 461 23.27 -6.63 9.05
N ASN A 462 23.12 -7.94 9.26
CA ASN A 462 22.68 -8.89 8.22
C ASN A 462 21.16 -8.90 8.03
N ASP A 463 20.42 -8.10 8.81
CA ASP A 463 18.97 -8.05 8.83
C ASP A 463 18.48 -6.76 8.17
N VAL A 464 17.59 -6.89 7.17
CA VAL A 464 16.82 -5.75 6.66
C VAL A 464 15.42 -5.81 7.17
N ARG A 465 14.96 -4.65 7.63
CA ARG A 465 13.62 -4.44 8.13
C ARG A 465 12.74 -4.05 6.95
N ILE A 466 11.65 -4.79 6.79
CA ILE A 466 10.62 -4.50 5.80
C ILE A 466 9.46 -3.86 6.55
N TYR A 467 9.10 -2.65 6.16
CA TYR A 467 7.89 -1.98 6.60
C TYR A 467 6.94 -1.90 5.42
N SER A 468 5.77 -2.53 5.54
CA SER A 468 4.71 -2.39 4.55
C SER A 468 3.58 -1.54 5.11
N PHE A 469 3.20 -0.50 4.37
CA PHE A 469 2.04 0.34 4.66
C PHE A 469 1.00 0.12 3.57
N HIS A 470 -0.26 -0.07 3.95
CA HIS A 470 -1.38 -0.29 3.02
C HIS A 470 -2.38 0.85 3.18
N ILE A 471 -2.82 1.42 2.05
CA ILE A 471 -3.96 2.35 2.01
C ILE A 471 -5.18 1.54 1.52
N PRO A 472 -6.16 1.27 2.40
CA PRO A 472 -7.40 0.60 2.01
C PRO A 472 -8.20 1.39 0.96
N ASP A 473 -8.91 0.68 0.09
CA ASP A 473 -9.65 1.30 -1.02
C ASP A 473 -10.72 2.31 -0.57
N HIS A 474 -11.36 2.08 0.58
CA HIS A 474 -12.36 3.02 1.11
C HIS A 474 -11.71 4.35 1.53
N ILE A 475 -10.49 4.30 2.10
CA ILE A 475 -9.68 5.48 2.38
C ILE A 475 -9.22 6.12 1.09
N ALA A 476 -8.70 5.34 0.12
CA ALA A 476 -8.26 5.86 -1.17
C ALA A 476 -9.40 6.58 -1.93
N LYS A 477 -10.61 6.00 -1.89
CA LYS A 477 -11.85 6.61 -2.41
C LYS A 477 -12.19 7.91 -1.70
N ALA A 478 -12.17 7.93 -0.36
CA ALA A 478 -12.45 9.14 0.42
C ALA A 478 -11.44 10.26 0.13
N ILE A 479 -10.15 9.92 0.01
CA ILE A 479 -9.12 10.86 -0.43
C ILE A 479 -9.50 11.39 -1.82
N ARG A 480 -9.77 10.53 -2.81
CA ARG A 480 -10.12 10.99 -4.18
C ARG A 480 -11.31 11.95 -4.21
N THR A 481 -12.37 11.65 -3.48
CA THR A 481 -13.62 12.43 -3.54
C THR A 481 -13.51 13.74 -2.77
N GLU A 482 -12.92 13.71 -1.57
CA GLU A 482 -13.02 14.84 -0.65
C GLU A 482 -11.73 15.69 -0.62
N ILE A 483 -10.54 15.13 -0.89
CA ILE A 483 -9.25 15.81 -0.65
C ILE A 483 -9.09 17.13 -1.43
N LYS A 484 -9.78 17.26 -2.58
CA LYS A 484 -9.78 18.50 -3.38
C LYS A 484 -10.36 19.69 -2.60
N SER A 485 -11.19 19.42 -1.60
CA SER A 485 -11.81 20.40 -0.72
C SER A 485 -11.04 20.59 0.60
N TYR A 486 -9.83 20.03 0.74
CA TYR A 486 -9.00 20.23 1.93
C TYR A 486 -8.75 21.74 2.17
N PRO A 487 -8.93 22.26 3.41
CA PRO A 487 -8.76 23.68 3.70
C PRO A 487 -7.29 24.11 3.52
N LYS A 488 -7.02 24.99 2.53
CA LYS A 488 -5.67 25.50 2.24
C LYS A 488 -5.02 26.18 3.44
N GLU A 489 -5.80 26.80 4.32
CA GLU A 489 -5.31 27.45 5.54
C GLU A 489 -4.74 26.46 6.56
N LEU A 490 -5.06 25.17 6.43
CA LEU A 490 -4.60 24.08 7.29
C LEU A 490 -3.55 23.20 6.61
N GLU A 491 -2.91 23.67 5.56
CA GLU A 491 -1.86 22.92 4.85
C GLU A 491 -0.72 22.49 5.79
N SER A 492 -0.39 23.31 6.80
CA SER A 492 0.65 23.03 7.79
C SER A 492 0.40 21.79 8.64
N ILE A 493 -0.86 21.34 8.76
CA ILE A 493 -1.26 20.15 9.53
C ILE A 493 -1.79 19.03 8.62
N PHE A 494 -1.55 19.11 7.31
CA PHE A 494 -2.00 18.07 6.38
C PHE A 494 -1.36 16.71 6.70
N SER A 495 -0.09 16.68 7.14
CA SER A 495 0.57 15.45 7.59
C SER A 495 -0.13 14.78 8.77
N GLU A 496 -0.59 15.58 9.74
CA GLU A 496 -1.32 15.14 10.92
C GLU A 496 -2.70 14.60 10.53
N PHE A 497 -3.37 15.25 9.57
CA PHE A 497 -4.61 14.74 8.97
C PHE A 497 -4.38 13.35 8.33
N MET A 498 -3.37 13.20 7.45
CA MET A 498 -3.05 11.91 6.83
C MET A 498 -2.68 10.84 7.86
N PHE A 499 -2.00 11.21 8.95
CA PHE A 499 -1.73 10.30 10.05
C PHE A 499 -3.01 9.78 10.71
N TYR A 500 -4.00 10.65 10.95
CA TYR A 500 -5.29 10.25 11.52
C TYR A 500 -6.03 9.26 10.62
N ILE A 501 -6.10 9.56 9.32
CA ILE A 501 -6.70 8.68 8.30
C ILE A 501 -6.03 7.30 8.29
N ASN A 502 -4.71 7.28 8.21
CA ASN A 502 -3.93 6.06 8.06
C ASN A 502 -3.94 5.18 9.33
N THR A 503 -4.12 5.77 10.50
CA THR A 503 -4.18 5.05 11.78
C THR A 503 -5.60 4.70 12.21
N GLY A 504 -6.61 5.04 11.40
CA GLY A 504 -8.01 4.81 11.72
C GLY A 504 -8.52 5.65 12.90
N LYS A 505 -7.82 6.74 13.25
CA LYS A 505 -8.29 7.68 14.28
C LYS A 505 -9.45 8.50 13.73
N SER A 506 -10.39 8.85 14.60
CA SER A 506 -11.56 9.64 14.21
C SER A 506 -11.17 11.07 13.84
N LEU A 507 -11.66 11.57 12.71
CA LEU A 507 -11.57 12.99 12.38
C LEU A 507 -12.45 13.86 13.28
N TYR A 508 -13.40 13.28 14.03
CA TYR A 508 -14.10 14.00 15.09
C TYR A 508 -13.16 14.37 16.24
N ASP A 509 -12.21 13.49 16.59
CA ASP A 509 -11.17 13.81 17.57
C ASP A 509 -10.21 14.86 17.00
N PHE A 510 -9.87 14.78 15.71
CA PHE A 510 -9.09 15.82 15.02
C PHE A 510 -9.79 17.19 15.12
N LEU A 511 -11.09 17.24 14.81
CA LEU A 511 -11.92 18.44 14.95
C LEU A 511 -12.01 18.92 16.40
N LEU A 512 -12.10 18.00 17.38
CA LEU A 512 -12.11 18.35 18.80
C LEU A 512 -10.84 19.11 19.19
N TYR A 513 -9.67 18.62 18.80
CA TYR A 513 -8.39 19.27 19.09
C TYR A 513 -8.29 20.62 18.38
N LEU A 514 -8.67 20.68 17.11
CA LEU A 514 -8.65 21.90 16.31
C LEU A 514 -9.57 22.98 16.91
N LEU A 515 -10.81 22.62 17.25
CA LEU A 515 -11.77 23.53 17.90
C LEU A 515 -11.37 23.89 19.34
N SER A 516 -10.73 22.98 20.08
CA SER A 516 -10.20 23.29 21.41
C SER A 516 -9.11 24.36 21.35
N GLY A 517 -8.23 24.30 20.34
CA GLY A 517 -7.25 25.34 20.07
C GLY A 517 -7.89 26.70 19.77
N PHE A 518 -8.95 26.71 18.96
CA PHE A 518 -9.68 27.93 18.62
C PHE A 518 -10.43 28.54 19.81
N LEU A 519 -11.13 27.71 20.61
CA LEU A 519 -11.99 28.17 21.69
C LEU A 519 -11.21 28.46 22.97
N ARG A 520 -10.18 27.66 23.29
CA ARG A 520 -9.43 27.74 24.55
C ARG A 520 -8.00 28.26 24.35
N LYS A 521 -7.81 29.27 23.48
CA LYS A 521 -6.47 29.80 23.10
C LYS A 521 -5.55 30.05 24.30
N LYS A 522 -6.08 30.73 25.34
CA LYS A 522 -5.35 31.05 26.58
C LYS A 522 -4.89 29.80 27.34
N SER A 523 -5.72 28.76 27.38
CA SER A 523 -5.39 27.51 28.09
C SER A 523 -4.24 26.75 27.44
N TYR A 524 -3.92 27.04 26.18
CA TYR A 524 -2.89 26.34 25.42
C TYR A 524 -1.70 27.23 25.06
N GLU A 525 -1.58 28.46 25.56
CA GLU A 525 -0.55 29.43 25.13
C GLU A 525 0.88 28.84 25.11
N ASN A 526 1.23 28.05 26.13
CA ASN A 526 2.55 27.43 26.29
C ASN A 526 2.65 25.98 25.75
N LEU A 527 1.66 25.52 24.97
CA LEU A 527 1.64 24.17 24.42
C LEU A 527 2.73 23.99 23.35
N LYS A 528 3.65 23.05 23.59
CA LYS A 528 4.76 22.73 22.68
C LYS A 528 4.33 21.80 21.54
N ASP A 529 4.89 21.96 20.35
CA ASP A 529 4.63 21.15 19.14
C ASP A 529 5.31 19.77 19.13
N ASN A 530 5.33 19.08 20.28
CA ASN A 530 6.04 17.81 20.44
C ASN A 530 5.18 16.57 20.13
N THR A 531 3.87 16.72 19.96
CA THR A 531 2.94 15.62 19.62
C THR A 531 2.04 16.02 18.45
N THR A 532 1.52 15.01 17.73
CA THR A 532 0.54 15.20 16.64
C THR A 532 -0.66 16.03 17.10
N ASP A 533 -1.23 15.70 18.27
CA ASP A 533 -2.42 16.36 18.78
C ASP A 533 -2.13 17.81 19.21
N ALA A 534 -0.95 18.08 19.79
CA ALA A 534 -0.54 19.44 20.14
C ALA A 534 -0.40 20.35 18.91
N ARG A 535 0.13 19.84 17.80
CA ARG A 535 0.22 20.58 16.53
C ARG A 535 -1.15 20.95 15.96
N ILE A 536 -2.11 20.02 16.04
CA ILE A 536 -3.49 20.27 15.62
C ILE A 536 -4.13 21.36 16.50
N VAL A 537 -3.96 21.29 17.82
CA VAL A 537 -4.43 22.35 18.75
C VAL A 537 -3.79 23.69 18.42
N ASN A 538 -2.47 23.72 18.17
CA ASN A 538 -1.74 24.93 17.85
C ASN A 538 -2.19 25.57 16.53
N ALA A 539 -2.48 24.77 15.50
CA ALA A 539 -3.07 25.27 14.26
C ALA A 539 -4.45 25.89 14.48
N GLY A 540 -5.26 25.30 15.37
CA GLY A 540 -6.57 25.83 15.76
C GLY A 540 -6.54 27.22 16.40
N LYS A 541 -5.44 27.59 17.08
CA LYS A 541 -5.33 28.92 17.74
C LYS A 541 -5.43 30.09 16.77
N ASN A 542 -4.94 29.92 15.55
CA ASN A 542 -4.86 30.97 14.54
C ASN A 542 -5.88 30.79 13.40
N MET A 543 -6.73 29.78 13.48
CA MET A 543 -7.70 29.50 12.43
C MET A 543 -8.92 30.44 12.48
N LYS A 544 -9.56 30.58 11.33
CA LYS A 544 -10.93 31.12 11.20
C LYS A 544 -11.90 29.98 10.95
N ILE A 545 -13.03 29.97 11.65
CA ILE A 545 -14.07 28.98 11.42
C ILE A 545 -14.89 29.38 10.20
N SER A 546 -14.90 28.50 9.19
CA SER A 546 -15.65 28.65 7.95
C SER A 546 -16.29 27.33 7.54
N GLU A 547 -17.15 27.37 6.52
CA GLU A 547 -17.78 26.17 5.96
C GLU A 547 -16.73 25.17 5.40
N ARG A 548 -15.53 25.63 5.05
CA ARG A 548 -14.44 24.76 4.55
C ARG A 548 -14.06 23.68 5.54
N LEU A 549 -14.17 23.93 6.84
CA LEU A 549 -13.87 22.95 7.87
C LEU A 549 -14.86 21.77 7.88
N LEU A 550 -16.04 21.90 7.24
CA LEU A 550 -16.96 20.76 7.05
C LEU A 550 -16.32 19.64 6.22
N PHE A 551 -15.20 19.91 5.54
CA PHE A 551 -14.33 18.90 4.94
C PHE A 551 -14.09 17.71 5.87
N PHE A 552 -13.71 17.93 7.14
CA PHE A 552 -13.35 16.83 8.04
C PHE A 552 -14.56 15.95 8.40
N ILE A 553 -15.75 16.55 8.55
CA ILE A 553 -17.00 15.81 8.79
C ILE A 553 -17.37 15.02 7.53
N ASN A 554 -17.37 15.68 6.37
CA ASN A 554 -17.66 15.04 5.08
C ASN A 554 -16.74 13.85 4.81
N PHE A 555 -15.44 14.01 5.04
CA PHE A 555 -14.45 12.96 4.89
C PHE A 555 -14.74 11.78 5.82
N GLN A 556 -14.99 12.04 7.11
CA GLN A 556 -15.34 11.00 8.09
C GLN A 556 -16.62 10.24 7.69
N GLU A 557 -17.62 10.94 7.17
CA GLU A 557 -18.88 10.31 6.78
C GLU A 557 -18.79 9.52 5.47
N VAL A 558 -17.87 9.87 4.55
CA VAL A 558 -17.50 8.97 3.44
C VAL A 558 -16.89 7.68 3.96
N LEU A 559 -15.98 7.76 4.94
CA LEU A 559 -15.38 6.57 5.56
C LEU A 559 -16.42 5.71 6.28
N ASN A 560 -17.41 6.34 6.92
CA ASN A 560 -18.49 5.67 7.62
C ASN A 560 -19.60 5.15 6.69
N MET A 561 -19.54 5.45 5.38
CA MET A 561 -20.59 5.16 4.39
C MET A 561 -21.96 5.70 4.82
N ASN A 562 -22.01 6.91 5.39
CA ASN A 562 -23.26 7.51 5.85
C ASN A 562 -23.98 8.22 4.69
N GLU A 563 -25.25 7.90 4.49
CA GLU A 563 -26.09 8.46 3.42
C GLU A 563 -26.74 9.79 3.84
N GLN A 564 -26.78 10.11 5.13
CA GLN A 564 -27.46 11.31 5.67
C GLN A 564 -26.56 12.57 5.69
N ARG A 565 -25.58 12.64 4.78
CA ARG A 565 -24.59 13.74 4.73
C ARG A 565 -25.20 15.10 4.38
N ASP A 566 -26.37 15.13 3.74
CA ASP A 566 -27.04 16.36 3.33
C ASP A 566 -27.42 17.26 4.52
N TYR A 567 -27.54 16.70 5.72
CA TYR A 567 -27.82 17.45 6.94
C TYR A 567 -26.60 18.20 7.50
N ILE A 568 -25.37 17.89 7.06
CA ILE A 568 -24.14 18.55 7.55
C ILE A 568 -24.23 20.07 7.30
N LYS A 569 -24.59 20.47 6.07
CA LYS A 569 -24.73 21.89 5.71
C LYS A 569 -25.91 22.55 6.43
N GLN A 570 -27.00 21.82 6.63
CA GLN A 570 -28.18 22.33 7.36
C GLN A 570 -27.84 22.63 8.83
N ALA A 571 -27.15 21.71 9.50
CA ALA A 571 -26.67 21.89 10.87
C ALA A 571 -25.74 23.10 11.00
N PHE A 572 -24.80 23.25 10.07
CA PHE A 572 -23.91 24.41 10.03
C PHE A 572 -24.67 25.73 9.84
N ARG A 573 -25.64 25.78 8.91
CA ARG A 573 -26.49 26.96 8.70
C ARG A 573 -27.32 27.30 9.93
N ALA A 574 -27.93 26.31 10.59
CA ALA A 574 -28.70 26.50 11.81
C ALA A 574 -27.85 27.12 12.94
N GLY A 575 -26.60 26.67 13.11
CA GLY A 575 -25.68 27.27 14.07
C GLY A 575 -25.35 28.73 13.74
N ARG A 576 -25.09 29.02 12.46
CA ARG A 576 -24.80 30.39 11.99
C ARG A 576 -26.01 31.32 12.17
N GLU A 577 -27.20 30.83 11.89
CA GLU A 577 -28.43 31.58 12.06
C GLU A 577 -28.68 31.91 13.54
N LEU A 578 -28.51 30.92 14.43
CA LEU A 578 -28.60 31.13 15.88
C LEU A 578 -27.61 32.19 16.37
N LYS A 579 -26.37 32.16 15.87
CA LYS A 579 -25.37 33.21 16.16
C LYS A 579 -25.90 34.60 15.77
N SER A 580 -26.53 34.73 14.60
CA SER A 580 -27.05 36.00 14.11
C SER A 580 -28.13 36.58 15.04
N TYR A 581 -28.99 35.73 15.62
CA TYR A 581 -29.98 36.16 16.60
C TYR A 581 -29.34 36.62 17.91
N TYR A 582 -28.31 35.92 18.39
CA TYR A 582 -27.57 36.30 19.60
C TYR A 582 -26.83 37.64 19.45
N ILE A 583 -26.33 37.97 18.26
CA ILE A 583 -25.61 39.22 18.01
C ILE A 583 -26.56 40.41 17.92
N LYS A 584 -27.77 40.22 17.38
CA LYS A 584 -28.80 41.26 17.29
C LYS A 584 -29.36 41.67 18.65
N SER A 585 -29.24 40.83 19.67
CA SER A 585 -29.69 41.12 21.04
C SER A 585 -28.52 41.62 21.90
N GLU A 586 -28.59 42.88 22.35
CA GLU A 586 -27.55 43.46 23.22
C GLU A 586 -27.30 42.62 24.49
N GLY A 587 -26.02 42.51 24.90
CA GLY A 587 -25.61 41.79 26.11
C GLY A 587 -25.53 40.26 26.01
N ASN A 588 -25.84 39.66 24.86
CA ASN A 588 -25.85 38.19 24.70
C ASN A 588 -24.51 37.57 24.21
N GLN A 589 -23.47 38.37 23.93
CA GLN A 589 -22.16 37.87 23.47
C GLN A 589 -21.49 36.93 24.48
N LYS A 590 -21.39 37.31 25.76
CA LYS A 590 -20.82 36.43 26.81
C LYS A 590 -21.60 35.12 26.97
N LYS A 591 -22.93 35.19 26.80
CA LYS A 591 -23.81 34.01 26.87
C LYS A 591 -23.61 33.07 25.67
N LEU A 592 -23.27 33.61 24.50
CA LEU A 592 -22.91 32.82 23.32
C LEU A 592 -21.60 32.07 23.56
N GLU A 593 -20.59 32.73 24.14
CA GLU A 593 -19.32 32.09 24.52
C GLU A 593 -19.55 30.94 25.51
N GLU A 594 -20.33 31.17 26.58
CA GLU A 594 -20.70 30.11 27.53
C GLU A 594 -21.42 28.93 26.87
N LEU A 595 -22.34 29.21 25.95
CA LEU A 595 -23.05 28.18 25.19
C LEU A 595 -22.07 27.34 24.37
N THR A 596 -21.17 27.99 23.62
CA THR A 596 -20.13 27.31 22.84
C THR A 596 -19.28 26.37 23.69
N TYR A 597 -18.88 26.77 24.90
CA TYR A 597 -18.13 25.89 25.80
C TYR A 597 -18.96 24.70 26.30
N LYS A 598 -20.23 24.91 26.66
CA LYS A 598 -21.12 23.82 27.09
C LYS A 598 -21.38 22.81 25.98
N LEU A 599 -21.58 23.29 24.75
CA LEU A 599 -21.77 22.43 23.58
C LEU A 599 -20.50 21.63 23.25
N LEU A 600 -19.32 22.27 23.27
CA LEU A 600 -18.05 21.55 23.08
C LEU A 600 -17.85 20.46 24.12
N GLU A 601 -18.19 20.74 25.38
CA GLU A 601 -18.08 19.76 26.47
C GLU A 601 -19.09 18.61 26.33
N ALA A 602 -20.31 18.90 25.87
CA ALA A 602 -21.31 17.88 25.55
C ALA A 602 -20.80 16.93 24.44
N ILE A 603 -20.23 17.50 23.38
CA ILE A 603 -19.64 16.74 22.26
C ILE A 603 -18.48 15.87 22.76
N ARG A 604 -17.55 16.43 23.54
CA ARG A 604 -16.40 15.72 24.10
C ARG A 604 -16.82 14.50 24.94
N ARG A 605 -17.91 14.61 25.70
CA ARG A 605 -18.46 13.53 26.54
C ARG A 605 -19.38 12.58 25.76
N LYS A 606 -19.68 12.88 24.50
CA LYS A 606 -20.71 12.20 23.69
C LYS A 606 -22.08 12.20 24.39
N ASP A 607 -22.40 13.30 25.08
CA ASP A 607 -23.61 13.44 25.87
C ASP A 607 -24.70 14.16 25.06
N GLN A 608 -25.49 13.39 24.32
CA GLN A 608 -26.59 13.90 23.51
C GLN A 608 -27.65 14.61 24.36
N GLY A 609 -27.92 14.12 25.57
CA GLY A 609 -28.89 14.72 26.48
C GLY A 609 -28.48 16.12 26.90
N TYR A 610 -27.23 16.27 27.34
CA TYR A 610 -26.67 17.57 27.73
C TYR A 610 -26.59 18.53 26.52
N PHE A 611 -26.23 18.03 25.33
CA PHE A 611 -26.25 18.84 24.11
C PHE A 611 -27.66 19.37 23.81
N SER A 612 -28.66 18.49 23.79
CA SER A 612 -30.06 18.82 23.49
C SER A 612 -30.64 19.82 24.47
N GLN A 613 -30.36 19.66 25.78
CA GLN A 613 -30.80 20.62 26.80
C GLN A 613 -30.22 22.02 26.58
N ASN A 614 -28.94 22.12 26.21
CA ASN A 614 -28.31 23.41 25.93
C ASN A 614 -28.81 24.01 24.61
N LEU A 615 -29.11 23.18 23.60
CA LEU A 615 -29.73 23.60 22.35
C LEU A 615 -31.12 24.20 22.58
N ILE A 616 -31.99 23.51 23.33
CA ILE A 616 -33.33 24.00 23.68
C ILE A 616 -33.24 25.34 24.41
N LYS A 617 -32.38 25.44 25.43
CA LYS A 617 -32.16 26.69 26.18
C LYS A 617 -31.66 27.83 25.28
N ALA A 618 -30.87 27.52 24.26
CA ALA A 618 -30.33 28.52 23.36
C ALA A 618 -31.40 29.11 22.44
N TYR A 619 -32.26 28.26 21.84
CA TYR A 619 -33.35 28.69 20.98
C TYR A 619 -34.47 29.40 21.75
N LEU A 620 -34.81 28.91 22.95
CA LEU A 620 -35.78 29.59 23.83
C LEU A 620 -35.34 31.01 24.20
N ARG A 621 -34.03 31.23 24.41
CA ARG A 621 -33.50 32.54 24.79
C ARG A 621 -33.66 33.60 23.70
N VAL A 622 -33.62 33.19 22.43
CA VAL A 622 -33.85 34.09 21.30
C VAL A 622 -35.28 34.02 20.78
N GLU A 623 -36.16 33.31 21.49
CA GLU A 623 -37.57 33.11 21.15
C GLU A 623 -37.78 32.61 19.72
N LYS A 624 -36.96 31.64 19.31
CA LYS A 624 -37.05 30.98 18.00
C LYS A 624 -37.38 29.50 18.15
N GLU A 625 -38.07 28.98 17.14
CA GLU A 625 -38.35 27.56 17.02
C GLU A 625 -37.06 26.78 16.75
N ILE A 626 -36.97 25.57 17.31
CA ILE A 626 -35.86 24.67 17.05
C ILE A 626 -36.09 24.03 15.68
N PRO A 627 -35.12 24.06 14.76
CA PRO A 627 -35.26 23.41 13.47
C PRO A 627 -35.61 21.92 13.58
N TYR A 628 -36.66 21.50 12.86
CA TYR A 628 -37.20 20.13 12.96
C TYR A 628 -36.20 19.02 12.63
N PHE A 629 -35.23 19.28 11.73
CA PHE A 629 -34.20 18.28 11.38
C PHE A 629 -33.37 17.79 12.57
N PHE A 630 -33.26 18.57 13.66
CA PHE A 630 -32.62 18.08 14.89
C PHE A 630 -33.37 16.90 15.51
N VAL A 631 -34.70 16.86 15.40
CA VAL A 631 -35.50 15.74 15.92
C VAL A 631 -35.28 14.48 15.09
N GLU A 632 -35.16 14.63 13.77
CA GLU A 632 -34.97 13.52 12.84
C GLU A 632 -33.57 12.89 12.91
N VAL A 633 -32.53 13.72 13.06
CA VAL A 633 -31.14 13.31 12.78
C VAL A 633 -30.24 13.33 14.02
N LEU A 634 -30.63 13.97 15.12
CA LEU A 634 -29.84 13.96 16.35
C LEU A 634 -30.06 12.65 17.12
N ASN A 635 -29.45 11.57 16.63
CA ASN A 635 -29.39 10.25 17.27
C ASN A 635 -27.93 9.85 17.51
N ASP A 636 -27.69 8.77 18.27
CA ASP A 636 -26.33 8.32 18.62
C ASP A 636 -25.40 8.14 17.40
N LYS A 637 -25.94 7.66 16.27
CA LYS A 637 -25.18 7.42 15.03
C LYS A 637 -24.68 8.73 14.40
N ASN A 638 -25.51 9.75 14.39
CA ASN A 638 -25.26 11.03 13.70
C ASN A 638 -24.87 12.17 14.64
N PHE A 639 -24.83 11.93 15.96
CA PHE A 639 -24.64 12.96 16.96
C PHE A 639 -23.40 13.81 16.68
N ASN A 640 -22.24 13.19 16.44
CA ASN A 640 -21.01 13.91 16.14
C ASN A 640 -21.14 14.73 14.84
N MET A 641 -21.67 14.13 13.78
CA MET A 641 -21.86 14.80 12.48
C MET A 641 -22.63 16.12 12.63
N ILE A 642 -23.79 16.07 13.31
CA ILE A 642 -24.67 17.23 13.50
C ILE A 642 -24.10 18.22 14.51
N ALA A 643 -23.61 17.73 15.66
CA ALA A 643 -23.17 18.57 16.75
C ALA A 643 -21.90 19.37 16.40
N TYR A 644 -20.91 18.75 15.74
CA TYR A 644 -19.71 19.47 15.27
C TYR A 644 -20.07 20.50 14.18
N ALA A 645 -20.89 20.12 13.18
CA ALA A 645 -21.30 21.03 12.13
C ALA A 645 -22.04 22.26 12.69
N PHE A 646 -22.98 22.04 13.62
CA PHE A 646 -23.69 23.12 14.31
C PHE A 646 -22.76 24.01 15.12
N LEU A 647 -21.86 23.43 15.93
CA LEU A 647 -20.91 24.19 16.75
C LEU A 647 -19.99 25.07 15.89
N MET A 648 -19.55 24.56 14.75
CA MET A 648 -18.76 25.32 13.78
C MET A 648 -19.58 26.45 13.15
N GLY A 649 -20.84 26.19 12.77
CA GLY A 649 -21.76 27.23 12.31
C GLY A 649 -21.91 28.37 13.30
N LEU A 650 -22.15 28.02 14.57
CA LEU A 650 -22.30 28.94 15.70
C LEU A 650 -21.07 29.84 15.93
N ASN A 651 -19.89 29.38 15.54
CA ASN A 651 -18.64 30.11 15.70
C ASN A 651 -18.07 30.68 14.38
N SER A 652 -18.76 30.49 13.25
CA SER A 652 -18.30 30.97 11.93
C SER A 652 -18.39 32.49 11.76
N GLU A 653 -17.59 33.08 10.87
CA GLU A 653 -17.72 34.50 10.51
C GLU A 653 -19.07 34.77 9.80
N LEU A 654 -19.72 35.90 10.11
CA LEU A 654 -20.91 36.36 9.40
C LEU A 654 -20.48 37.17 8.18
N GLU A 655 -21.01 36.87 7.00
CA GLU A 655 -20.78 37.68 5.80
C GLU A 655 -21.43 39.06 5.98
N ARG A 656 -20.68 40.14 5.69
CA ARG A 656 -21.25 41.48 5.60
C ARG A 656 -22.10 41.55 4.33
N LYS A 657 -23.41 41.76 4.48
CA LYS A 657 -24.26 42.20 3.37
C LYS A 657 -23.98 43.69 3.15
N ASP A 658 -23.14 44.03 2.18
CA ASP A 658 -23.05 45.38 1.66
C ASP A 658 -24.08 45.54 0.51
N ASN A 659 -24.92 46.57 0.64
CA ASN A 659 -25.79 47.23 -0.35
C ASN A 659 -27.13 46.58 -0.73
N GLU A 660 -28.21 47.08 -0.11
CA GLU A 660 -29.52 47.33 -0.73
C GLU A 660 -30.22 48.50 0.01
N GLU A 661 -29.59 49.68 -0.01
CA GLU A 661 -30.21 50.96 0.40
C GLU A 661 -29.56 52.09 -0.42
N GLN A 662 -29.77 52.07 -1.74
CA GLN A 662 -29.55 53.22 -2.64
C GLN A 662 -30.14 52.91 -4.03
N ALA A 663 -31.47 52.80 -4.10
CA ALA A 663 -32.24 52.95 -5.33
C ALA A 663 -33.69 53.27 -4.98
N ASN A 664 -33.89 54.37 -4.25
CA ASN A 664 -35.17 55.06 -4.14
C ASN A 664 -34.88 56.49 -3.70
N ASN A 665 -34.56 57.34 -4.68
CA ASN A 665 -35.09 58.69 -4.86
C ASN A 665 -34.25 59.46 -5.88
N GLU A 666 -34.97 60.19 -6.75
CA GLU A 666 -34.57 60.97 -7.95
C GLU A 666 -34.76 60.19 -9.26
N GLY A 667 -35.75 60.46 -10.12
CA GLY A 667 -36.82 61.45 -10.15
C GLY A 667 -37.62 61.28 -11.45
N GLU A 668 -38.90 61.63 -11.41
CA GLU A 668 -39.82 61.65 -12.56
C GLU A 668 -39.44 62.69 -13.63
N ASN A 669 -39.99 62.49 -14.84
CA ASN A 669 -40.11 63.38 -16.01
C ASN A 669 -38.88 63.39 -16.96
N SER A 670 -38.99 63.08 -18.26
CA SER A 670 -40.00 63.52 -19.23
C SER A 670 -39.89 62.74 -20.56
N GLU A 671 -41.05 62.45 -21.15
CA GLU A 671 -41.46 62.53 -22.56
C GLU A 671 -40.55 62.08 -23.74
N SER A 672 -41.08 61.09 -24.47
CA SER A 672 -41.22 60.98 -25.95
C SER A 672 -40.03 61.31 -26.88
N ALA A 673 -39.56 60.29 -27.59
CA ALA A 673 -39.69 60.11 -29.06
C ALA A 673 -38.87 58.90 -29.52
#